data_AF-A0A818XEJ2-F1
#
_entry.id   AF-A0A818XEJ2-F1
#
_cell.length_a   1.000
_cell.length_b   1.000
_cell.length_c   1.000
_cell.angle_alpha   90.00
_cell.angle_beta   90.00
_cell.angle_gamma   90.00
#
_symmetry.space_group_name_H-M   'P 1'
#
loop_
_entity.id
_entity.type
_entity.pdbx_description
1 polymer ?
#
loop_
_entity_poly.entity_id
_entity_poly.type
_entity_poly.pdbx_seq_one_letter_code
_entity_poly.pdbx_strand_id
1 'polypeptide(L)'
;LNLSVTTPYNADFDGDEMNLHLPQSIEAKAELSELMMVPRLLITPQSNRPVMGIVQDTLTAVTKMTRRDVFLDKCEFMNLLMQLPSWNGHIPQAAILKPKPLWTGKQLFSLILPKEINCVRTHATHPDNEDNSSFKWISPGDTKVLVENGQLLSGILCKRTLGTSPGSLGHVVFMECGHEIAGKFSYYIQLVVNNWLLIEGHSIGIGDTIADENTYRNIQESIQQSKQEVQEVIQLSHHDQLVSERSNSLRQTFENMVNRHLNDAHKRTGSSAQNSLSNFNQLKAMVVSGAKGSLINISQIIACVGQQNVEGKRIPFGFKHRTLPHFIKDDYGPEAKGFVENSYLKGLNPTEFFFHAMAGREGLIDTAVKTAETGYIQRRLIKAMESVMVKYDGTVRNQKEQLIQFIYGEDGLAAENVEFQSIISLKSSNITFENLCKFNFIDDEKYLRQYLNDDIIHDLFTNENSLQILNNEWYQLCQDRNHLRKIFSNINESQIVLPCNIERLIFNARKIFNISDRTRSNLSPIEIIQGLEELIKRLIIIKGNDRLSQEAQHNAIMLMSILIRSSLCSRQVLQVHHLTADAFNWLCEEIETRFQQAQVQPGEMVGVLAAQSIGEPATQMTLNTFHYAGVSAKNVTLGVPRLKEIINLSKTPKTPSMTIFLTDQTANDINKCKQVLSHIEYCSLGKITANTSIYYDPNPRETIIEEDQQWIDIYYEMPDENISKISPWLLRIELDKNKIINKTLTMEQIYEKISKEFGEDLNNELFTGDVDYRRTYTNDIIETFKVFGIEGARKAIEYEMNHVLSFDGSYVNSRHLALLCDIMTTKGHLMSITRHGINREDLSPIMKSSFEETVDVLIEAAAHSEYDPLKGVSESILLGQLAKIGTGAFDIMLNVEKCASAMEVPTTNIDSFHELMLPDAMKKYNQQHVTALTPWIESMPISPSYESYHASGATPIPSFDSTNSLSDYSMSPLDYLSPSSPTNLTSSSIQSRIHLSGSQYNSSSVGHYGPEPIPYSPISLSYNPVTSPKFLDTSTKQGLTSPFYLPTSPYSQTYPTFSSDRLYTSTSSTSPVKSSFLNHLNNQISPKYTAKNLSYSPTSPTIPRYSWSSPNYSSQSPAYSLLSPSYNPTSPVYSSGVSSQKYSPQSPIYSPSKSTYSSTSPTCLVRDHDRSNVSSNFIPTTPQYSPSSPVYSPSQLSSPSSPTSPVDQLNVTLPDDSSSSCQSEDSSQQSDSNDDDNWME
;
A
#
# COMPACT_ATOMS: atom_id res chain seq x y z
N LEU A 1 0.59 5.09 24.27
CA LEU A 1 0.55 5.84 22.99
C LEU A 1 -0.85 6.41 22.77
N ASN A 2 -1.01 7.37 21.86
CA ASN A 2 -2.32 7.92 21.48
C ASN A 2 -2.96 7.09 20.34
N LEU A 3 -4.28 6.91 20.35
CA LEU A 3 -5.00 6.05 19.39
C LEU A 3 -4.85 6.46 17.92
N SER A 4 -4.63 7.74 17.60
CA SER A 4 -4.41 8.19 16.21
C SER A 4 -3.01 7.83 15.66
N VAL A 5 -2.12 7.35 16.53
CA VAL A 5 -0.72 7.00 16.19
C VAL A 5 -0.53 5.48 16.05
N THR A 6 -1.55 4.65 16.30
CA THR A 6 -1.48 3.20 15.99
C THR A 6 -1.35 2.96 14.48
N THR A 7 -2.04 3.74 13.66
CA THR A 7 -2.01 3.66 12.18
C THR A 7 -0.59 3.73 11.59
N PRO A 8 0.25 4.76 11.85
CA PRO A 8 1.62 4.81 11.31
C PRO A 8 2.56 3.75 11.88
N TYR A 9 2.32 3.22 13.08
CA TYR A 9 3.11 2.10 13.62
C TYR A 9 2.61 0.74 13.12
N ASN A 10 1.43 0.66 12.48
CA ASN A 10 0.73 -0.56 12.12
C ASN A 10 0.65 -1.57 13.30
N ALA A 11 0.40 -1.04 14.50
CA ALA A 11 0.37 -1.78 15.76
C ALA A 11 -1.05 -1.73 16.37
N ASP A 12 -1.41 -2.73 17.17
CA ASP A 12 -2.60 -2.69 18.02
C ASP A 12 -2.27 -2.85 19.52
N PHE A 13 -3.08 -3.60 20.27
CA PHE A 13 -2.98 -3.76 21.71
C PHE A 13 -3.32 -5.20 22.17
N ASP A 14 -3.28 -6.21 21.29
CA ASP A 14 -3.50 -7.62 21.67
C ASP A 14 -2.26 -8.29 22.30
N GLY A 15 -1.06 -7.82 21.95
CA GLY A 15 0.22 -8.24 22.54
C GLY A 15 1.48 -7.48 22.08
N ASP A 16 1.35 -6.44 21.25
CA ASP A 16 2.49 -5.73 20.63
C ASP A 16 3.48 -5.11 21.63
N GLU A 17 4.78 -5.32 21.36
CA GLU A 17 5.89 -4.71 22.09
C GLU A 17 6.53 -3.56 21.28
N MET A 18 6.81 -2.42 21.94
CA MET A 18 7.44 -1.25 21.31
C MET A 18 8.75 -0.85 22.01
N ASN A 19 9.81 -0.69 21.22
CA ASN A 19 11.11 -0.21 21.71
C ASN A 19 11.13 1.32 21.91
N LEU A 20 11.81 1.77 22.97
CA LEU A 20 12.03 3.19 23.26
C LEU A 20 13.53 3.46 23.36
N HIS A 21 14.00 4.48 22.63
CA HIS A 21 15.40 4.92 22.63
C HIS A 21 15.49 6.36 23.17
N LEU A 22 16.46 6.62 24.06
CA LEU A 22 16.66 7.91 24.70
C LEU A 22 17.91 8.60 24.11
N PRO A 23 17.80 9.78 23.44
CA PRO A 23 18.96 10.51 22.97
C PRO A 23 19.86 10.93 24.14
N GLN A 24 21.18 10.71 23.99
CA GLN A 24 22.16 11.03 25.03
C GLN A 24 22.83 12.40 24.83
N SER A 25 22.95 12.88 23.59
CA SER A 25 23.46 14.23 23.28
C SER A 25 22.32 15.24 23.11
N ILE A 26 22.61 16.51 23.42
CA ILE A 26 21.68 17.63 23.22
C ILE A 26 21.39 17.82 21.71
N GLU A 27 22.39 17.58 20.87
CA GLU A 27 22.31 17.60 19.41
C GLU A 27 21.30 16.57 18.87
N ALA A 28 21.44 15.29 19.24
CA ALA A 28 20.48 14.24 18.84
C ALA A 28 19.08 14.48 19.45
N LYS A 29 18.99 15.10 20.63
CA LYS A 29 17.70 15.51 21.20
C LYS A 29 17.03 16.60 20.35
N ALA A 30 17.78 17.57 19.85
CA ALA A 30 17.27 18.64 18.98
C ALA A 30 16.89 18.10 17.58
N GLU A 31 17.69 17.21 17.02
CA GLU A 31 17.38 16.52 15.75
C GLU A 31 16.06 15.73 15.85
N LEU A 32 15.87 14.98 16.94
CA LEU A 32 14.62 14.25 17.19
C LEU A 32 13.42 15.19 17.42
N SER A 33 13.60 16.37 18.04
CA SER A 33 12.49 17.31 18.26
C SER A 33 12.10 18.10 17.01
N GLU A 34 13.05 18.43 16.14
CA GLU A 34 12.79 19.23 14.93
C GLU A 34 12.49 18.41 13.69
N LEU A 35 12.93 17.15 13.60
CA LEU A 35 12.66 16.29 12.44
C LEU A 35 11.66 15.17 12.74
N MET A 36 11.83 14.45 13.86
CA MET A 36 11.11 13.19 14.12
C MET A 36 9.91 13.31 15.07
N MET A 37 9.53 14.53 15.48
CA MET A 37 8.41 14.74 16.39
C MET A 37 7.06 14.38 15.74
N VAL A 38 6.26 13.54 16.41
CA VAL A 38 5.03 12.93 15.89
C VAL A 38 4.08 13.89 15.12
N PRO A 39 3.79 15.13 15.57
CA PRO A 39 2.89 16.02 14.82
C PRO A 39 3.46 16.49 13.47
N ARG A 40 4.80 16.61 13.33
CA ARG A 40 5.45 16.94 12.06
C ARG A 40 5.27 15.81 11.04
N LEU A 41 5.29 14.55 11.51
CA LEU A 41 5.10 13.34 10.70
C LEU A 41 3.62 12.99 10.42
N LEU A 42 2.69 13.93 10.60
CA LEU A 42 1.26 13.70 10.39
C LEU A 42 0.91 13.42 8.92
N ILE A 43 1.53 14.15 7.99
CA ILE A 43 1.44 13.92 6.53
C ILE A 43 2.66 13.12 6.07
N THR A 44 2.46 12.14 5.18
CA THR A 44 3.57 11.40 4.57
C THR A 44 3.90 11.86 3.15
N PRO A 45 5.19 12.08 2.82
CA PRO A 45 5.64 12.25 1.45
C PRO A 45 5.44 11.02 0.55
N GLN A 46 5.24 9.82 1.11
CA GLN A 46 4.93 8.60 0.36
C GLN A 46 3.72 8.77 -0.58
N SER A 47 2.68 9.43 -0.08
CA SER A 47 1.35 9.41 -0.69
C SER A 47 0.54 10.71 -0.45
N ASN A 48 1.25 11.82 -0.20
CA ASN A 48 0.75 13.20 -0.07
C ASN A 48 -0.59 13.33 0.71
N ARG A 49 -0.69 12.62 1.83
CA ARG A 49 -1.89 12.53 2.66
C ARG A 49 -1.53 12.28 4.14
N PRO A 50 -2.43 12.61 5.08
CA PRO A 50 -2.23 12.28 6.48
C PRO A 50 -2.20 10.77 6.73
N VAL A 51 -1.19 10.28 7.45
CA VAL A 51 -1.10 8.89 7.95
C VAL A 51 -1.83 8.73 9.28
N MET A 52 -1.84 9.78 10.08
CA MET A 52 -2.59 9.85 11.34
C MET A 52 -3.98 10.41 11.07
N GLY A 53 -4.98 9.91 11.80
CA GLY A 53 -6.36 10.35 11.68
C GLY A 53 -7.21 9.84 12.83
N ILE A 54 -8.47 10.27 12.89
CA ILE A 54 -9.41 9.78 13.89
C ILE A 54 -9.88 8.39 13.48
N VAL A 55 -9.77 7.43 14.40
CA VAL A 55 -9.99 5.98 14.18
C VAL A 55 -10.92 5.40 15.26
N GLN A 56 -11.35 4.15 15.05
CA GLN A 56 -12.07 3.33 16.04
C GLN A 56 -13.26 4.09 16.69
N ASP A 57 -13.43 3.95 18.01
CA ASP A 57 -14.57 4.45 18.78
C ASP A 57 -14.81 5.94 18.59
N THR A 58 -13.75 6.76 18.59
CA THR A 58 -13.85 8.21 18.38
C THR A 58 -14.43 8.54 17.01
N LEU A 59 -14.13 7.77 15.96
CA LEU A 59 -14.67 8.00 14.62
C LEU A 59 -16.16 7.63 14.51
N THR A 60 -16.56 6.50 15.11
CA THR A 60 -17.98 6.11 15.23
C THR A 60 -18.75 7.15 16.05
N ALA A 61 -18.19 7.59 17.17
CA ALA A 61 -18.78 8.58 18.06
C ALA A 61 -18.93 9.95 17.41
N VAL A 62 -17.92 10.46 16.69
CA VAL A 62 -18.08 11.68 15.87
C VAL A 62 -19.24 11.52 14.88
N THR A 63 -19.34 10.37 14.22
CA THR A 63 -20.38 10.10 13.21
C THR A 63 -21.79 10.02 13.82
N LYS A 64 -21.91 9.65 15.10
CA LYS A 64 -23.16 9.80 15.87
C LYS A 64 -23.38 11.26 16.30
N MET A 65 -22.41 11.87 16.98
CA MET A 65 -22.47 13.21 17.57
C MET A 65 -22.80 14.31 16.56
N THR A 66 -22.27 14.19 15.33
CA THR A 66 -22.44 15.21 14.28
C THR A 66 -23.68 15.03 13.41
N ARG A 67 -24.63 14.15 13.79
CA ARG A 67 -25.95 14.07 13.12
C ARG A 67 -26.80 15.33 13.38
N ARG A 68 -27.95 15.43 12.70
CA ARG A 68 -28.86 16.60 12.78
C ARG A 68 -29.86 16.51 13.96
N ASP A 69 -30.04 15.32 14.50
CA ASP A 69 -30.94 14.97 15.60
C ASP A 69 -30.28 14.98 16.99
N VAL A 70 -28.94 15.11 17.08
CA VAL A 70 -28.20 15.17 18.35
C VAL A 70 -28.24 16.59 18.93
N PHE A 71 -28.98 16.71 20.04
CA PHE A 71 -29.05 17.89 20.89
C PHE A 71 -28.43 17.62 22.27
N LEU A 72 -27.84 18.66 22.86
CA LEU A 72 -27.20 18.63 24.17
C LEU A 72 -27.88 19.63 25.11
N ASP A 73 -28.14 19.17 26.33
CA ASP A 73 -28.63 20.01 27.42
C ASP A 73 -27.52 20.94 27.93
N LYS A 74 -27.92 22.08 28.53
CA LYS A 74 -26.96 23.06 29.06
C LYS A 74 -25.91 22.44 30.00
N CYS A 75 -26.31 21.49 30.84
CA CYS A 75 -25.43 20.83 31.80
C CYS A 75 -24.42 19.89 31.12
N GLU A 76 -24.88 19.10 30.13
CA GLU A 76 -24.05 18.19 29.35
C GLU A 76 -23.04 18.97 28.51
N PHE A 77 -23.53 20.02 27.83
CA PHE A 77 -22.71 20.92 27.03
C PHE A 77 -21.65 21.62 27.91
N MET A 78 -22.01 22.14 29.08
CA MET A 78 -21.05 22.69 30.05
C MET A 78 -20.00 21.66 30.50
N ASN A 79 -20.40 20.42 30.78
CA ASN A 79 -19.45 19.37 31.17
C ASN A 79 -18.45 19.05 30.04
N LEU A 80 -18.91 19.00 28.78
CA LEU A 80 -18.07 18.75 27.61
C LEU A 80 -17.18 19.95 27.25
N LEU A 81 -17.64 21.19 27.48
CA LEU A 81 -16.81 22.40 27.37
C LEU A 81 -15.65 22.39 28.37
N MET A 82 -15.89 21.95 29.61
CA MET A 82 -14.83 21.86 30.62
C MET A 82 -13.72 20.85 30.28
N GLN A 83 -13.92 19.98 29.29
CA GLN A 83 -12.89 19.07 28.78
C GLN A 83 -11.97 19.74 27.73
N LEU A 84 -12.30 20.92 27.20
CA LEU A 84 -11.50 21.60 26.16
C LEU A 84 -10.42 22.51 26.78
N PRO A 85 -9.12 22.20 26.66
CA PRO A 85 -8.04 23.03 27.21
C PRO A 85 -7.91 24.39 26.48
N SER A 86 -8.40 24.47 25.24
CA SER A 86 -8.41 25.67 24.40
C SER A 86 -9.69 26.52 24.55
N TRP A 87 -10.60 26.17 25.47
CA TRP A 87 -11.86 26.90 25.61
C TRP A 87 -11.63 28.30 26.21
N ASN A 88 -12.20 29.32 25.56
CA ASN A 88 -12.04 30.74 25.89
C ASN A 88 -12.96 31.23 27.03
N GLY A 89 -13.55 30.34 27.82
CA GLY A 89 -14.51 30.68 28.88
C GLY A 89 -15.88 31.18 28.39
N HIS A 90 -16.11 31.33 27.07
CA HIS A 90 -17.37 31.81 26.52
C HIS A 90 -18.24 30.66 25.99
N ILE A 91 -19.46 30.53 26.52
CA ILE A 91 -20.44 29.54 26.05
C ILE A 91 -21.15 30.09 24.80
N PRO A 92 -21.07 29.46 23.62
CA PRO A 92 -21.76 29.94 22.43
C PRO A 92 -23.28 29.93 22.60
N GLN A 93 -23.98 30.70 21.76
CA GLN A 93 -25.44 30.76 21.76
C GLN A 93 -26.05 29.41 21.36
N ALA A 94 -27.01 28.91 22.15
CA ALA A 94 -27.75 27.69 21.84
C ALA A 94 -28.47 27.78 20.48
N ALA A 95 -28.37 26.74 19.65
CA ALA A 95 -29.04 26.67 18.34
C ALA A 95 -30.57 26.76 18.46
N ILE A 96 -31.14 26.17 19.52
CA ILE A 96 -32.56 26.29 19.86
C ILE A 96 -32.65 27.10 21.16
N LEU A 97 -33.48 28.14 21.16
CA LEU A 97 -33.69 29.03 22.32
C LEU A 97 -34.98 28.74 23.10
N LYS A 98 -35.98 28.17 22.43
CA LYS A 98 -37.32 27.86 22.96
C LYS A 98 -37.78 26.51 22.39
N PRO A 99 -38.49 25.66 23.16
CA PRO A 99 -38.95 25.88 24.53
C PRO A 99 -37.84 25.80 25.60
N LYS A 100 -36.70 25.19 25.27
CA LYS A 100 -35.53 25.00 26.15
C LYS A 100 -34.26 25.40 25.37
N PRO A 101 -33.22 25.98 26.01
CA PRO A 101 -31.94 26.17 25.37
C PRO A 101 -31.26 24.82 25.09
N LEU A 102 -31.03 24.50 23.81
CA LEU A 102 -30.35 23.28 23.36
C LEU A 102 -29.24 23.62 22.35
N TRP A 103 -28.09 22.99 22.53
CA TRP A 103 -26.95 23.05 21.61
C TRP A 103 -26.94 21.81 20.72
N THR A 104 -26.25 21.86 19.57
CA THR A 104 -26.06 20.67 18.73
C THR A 104 -24.67 20.08 18.90
N GLY A 105 -24.51 18.78 18.60
CA GLY A 105 -23.17 18.16 18.56
C GLY A 105 -22.24 18.80 17.51
N LYS A 106 -22.79 19.39 16.43
CA LYS A 106 -22.03 20.23 15.49
C LYS A 106 -21.50 21.51 16.15
N GLN A 107 -22.31 22.23 16.93
CA GLN A 107 -21.86 23.43 17.66
C GLN A 107 -20.74 23.11 18.65
N LEU A 108 -20.78 21.94 19.30
CA LEU A 108 -19.68 21.48 20.16
C LEU A 108 -18.41 21.24 19.33
N PHE A 109 -18.52 20.55 18.18
CA PHE A 109 -17.37 20.28 17.31
C PHE A 109 -16.74 21.56 16.73
N SER A 110 -17.53 22.59 16.44
CA SER A 110 -17.04 23.90 15.99
C SER A 110 -16.14 24.63 17.00
N LEU A 111 -16.15 24.26 18.28
CA LEU A 111 -15.24 24.81 19.29
C LEU A 111 -13.88 24.08 19.35
N ILE A 112 -13.77 22.93 18.69
CA ILE A 112 -12.54 22.13 18.58
C ILE A 112 -11.69 22.64 17.39
N LEU A 113 -12.33 23.25 16.40
CA LEU A 113 -11.71 23.72 15.16
C LEU A 113 -10.97 25.07 15.32
N PRO A 114 -9.74 25.20 14.80
CA PRO A 114 -9.09 26.49 14.57
C PRO A 114 -9.93 27.40 13.65
N LYS A 115 -9.83 28.72 13.86
CA LYS A 115 -10.78 29.71 13.33
C LYS A 115 -10.60 30.03 11.85
N GLU A 116 -9.42 29.82 11.30
CA GLU A 116 -9.09 30.19 9.92
C GLU A 116 -9.52 29.11 8.89
N ILE A 117 -9.92 27.92 9.35
CA ILE A 117 -10.14 26.77 8.48
C ILE A 117 -11.45 26.87 7.70
N ASN A 118 -11.33 26.66 6.38
CA ASN A 118 -12.43 26.49 5.44
C ASN A 118 -12.27 25.14 4.70
N CYS A 119 -13.34 24.35 4.59
CA CYS A 119 -13.29 23.01 3.98
C CYS A 119 -14.67 22.54 3.48
N VAL A 120 -14.71 21.93 2.29
CA VAL A 120 -15.92 21.32 1.71
C VAL A 120 -15.65 19.84 1.41
N ARG A 121 -16.49 18.93 1.94
CA ARG A 121 -16.35 17.47 1.79
C ARG A 121 -17.69 16.77 1.68
N THR A 122 -17.68 15.49 1.30
CA THR A 122 -18.88 14.64 1.25
C THR A 122 -18.77 13.45 2.21
N HIS A 123 -19.89 13.12 2.84
CA HIS A 123 -20.06 11.96 3.72
C HIS A 123 -19.95 10.65 2.92
N ALA A 124 -19.84 9.51 3.61
CA ALA A 124 -19.70 8.20 2.98
C ALA A 124 -20.91 7.82 2.09
N THR A 125 -22.12 8.23 2.49
CA THR A 125 -23.39 7.94 1.80
C THR A 125 -23.97 9.15 1.05
N HIS A 126 -23.15 10.11 0.62
CA HIS A 126 -23.60 11.19 -0.27
C HIS A 126 -23.99 10.59 -1.64
N PRO A 127 -25.21 10.79 -2.15
CA PRO A 127 -25.64 10.24 -3.43
C PRO A 127 -25.29 11.19 -4.58
N ASP A 128 -24.68 10.68 -5.64
CA ASP A 128 -24.06 11.48 -6.72
C ASP A 128 -25.04 12.44 -7.44
N ASN A 129 -26.33 12.12 -7.44
CA ASN A 129 -27.39 12.97 -8.00
C ASN A 129 -27.65 14.26 -7.18
N GLU A 130 -27.22 14.33 -5.91
CA GLU A 130 -27.49 15.46 -5.02
C GLU A 130 -26.76 16.73 -5.45
N ASP A 131 -25.50 16.59 -5.89
CA ASP A 131 -24.64 17.72 -6.32
C ASP A 131 -25.08 18.36 -7.65
N ASN A 132 -25.94 17.68 -8.41
CA ASN A 132 -26.61 18.19 -9.63
C ASN A 132 -28.04 18.71 -9.34
N SER A 133 -28.54 18.56 -8.11
CA SER A 133 -29.90 18.96 -7.73
C SER A 133 -29.95 20.38 -7.15
N SER A 134 -31.15 20.96 -7.11
CA SER A 134 -31.41 22.25 -6.42
C SER A 134 -31.07 22.23 -4.92
N PHE A 135 -30.87 21.05 -4.32
CA PHE A 135 -30.56 20.89 -2.90
C PHE A 135 -29.04 20.81 -2.62
N LYS A 136 -28.18 21.03 -3.64
CA LYS A 136 -26.70 20.97 -3.61
C LYS A 136 -26.00 21.54 -2.35
N TRP A 137 -26.57 22.57 -1.73
CA TRP A 137 -26.01 23.25 -0.54
C TRP A 137 -26.84 23.07 0.74
N ILE A 138 -28.04 22.51 0.64
CA ILE A 138 -28.96 22.22 1.75
C ILE A 138 -29.26 20.71 1.76
N SER A 139 -28.21 19.93 1.99
CA SER A 139 -28.23 18.46 1.84
C SER A 139 -29.37 17.83 2.67
N PRO A 140 -30.35 17.14 2.04
CA PRO A 140 -31.51 16.62 2.75
C PRO A 140 -31.09 15.56 3.78
N GLY A 141 -30.20 14.65 3.38
CA GLY A 141 -29.63 13.61 4.25
C GLY A 141 -28.45 14.05 5.13
N ASP A 142 -28.16 15.36 5.22
CA ASP A 142 -27.00 15.90 5.96
C ASP A 142 -25.66 15.30 5.51
N THR A 143 -25.53 15.08 4.20
CA THR A 143 -24.45 14.33 3.55
C THR A 143 -23.28 15.21 3.11
N LYS A 144 -23.49 16.51 2.94
CA LYS A 144 -22.45 17.46 2.49
C LYS A 144 -21.89 18.23 3.67
N VAL A 145 -20.60 18.09 3.90
CA VAL A 145 -19.86 18.72 4.99
C VAL A 145 -19.35 20.08 4.54
N LEU A 146 -19.71 21.12 5.29
CA LEU A 146 -19.23 22.49 5.11
C LEU A 146 -18.65 23.00 6.42
N VAL A 147 -17.35 23.29 6.42
CA VAL A 147 -16.66 24.05 7.47
C VAL A 147 -16.29 25.41 6.91
N GLU A 148 -16.68 26.47 7.62
CA GLU A 148 -16.43 27.86 7.25
C GLU A 148 -15.99 28.65 8.48
N ASN A 149 -14.85 29.35 8.40
CA ASN A 149 -14.24 30.11 9.52
C ASN A 149 -14.23 29.32 10.84
N GLY A 150 -13.77 28.07 10.78
CA GLY A 150 -13.73 27.14 11.92
C GLY A 150 -15.09 26.59 12.38
N GLN A 151 -16.20 26.88 11.71
CA GLN A 151 -17.54 26.43 12.12
C GLN A 151 -18.09 25.34 11.19
N LEU A 152 -18.46 24.20 11.75
CA LEU A 152 -19.17 23.13 11.05
C LEU A 152 -20.65 23.51 10.87
N LEU A 153 -21.00 24.01 9.68
CA LEU A 153 -22.35 24.51 9.37
C LEU A 153 -23.32 23.38 9.03
N SER A 154 -22.87 22.38 8.25
CA SER A 154 -23.70 21.26 7.78
C SER A 154 -22.86 19.99 7.59
N GLY A 155 -23.54 18.84 7.52
CA GLY A 155 -22.94 17.56 7.19
C GLY A 155 -22.48 16.69 8.36
N ILE A 156 -22.56 15.37 8.17
CA ILE A 156 -22.09 14.36 9.12
C ILE A 156 -20.62 14.02 8.84
N LEU A 157 -19.76 14.16 9.85
CA LEU A 157 -18.34 13.82 9.75
C LEU A 157 -18.13 12.29 9.75
N CYS A 158 -17.19 11.78 8.95
CA CYS A 158 -16.81 10.36 8.90
C CYS A 158 -15.35 10.19 8.42
N LYS A 159 -14.92 8.97 8.08
CA LYS A 159 -13.56 8.67 7.55
C LYS A 159 -13.12 9.55 6.38
N ARG A 160 -14.05 9.98 5.49
CA ARG A 160 -13.77 10.89 4.36
C ARG A 160 -13.40 12.32 4.78
N THR A 161 -13.59 12.66 6.06
CA THR A 161 -13.38 14.00 6.61
C THR A 161 -12.38 14.04 7.77
N LEU A 162 -12.34 13.03 8.65
CA LEU A 162 -11.39 12.96 9.79
C LEU A 162 -10.37 11.83 9.71
N GLY A 163 -10.43 11.00 8.67
CA GLY A 163 -9.47 9.93 8.42
C GLY A 163 -8.30 10.36 7.52
N THR A 164 -7.54 9.35 7.09
CA THR A 164 -6.30 9.44 6.30
C THR A 164 -6.48 9.78 4.81
N SER A 165 -7.63 10.34 4.42
CA SER A 165 -7.89 10.70 3.01
C SER A 165 -7.20 12.02 2.63
N PRO A 166 -6.73 12.20 1.37
CA PRO A 166 -6.34 13.51 0.88
C PRO A 166 -7.52 14.50 0.99
N GLY A 167 -7.20 15.76 1.30
CA GLY A 167 -8.19 16.80 1.60
C GLY A 167 -9.08 16.51 2.82
N SER A 168 -8.66 15.66 3.76
CA SER A 168 -9.35 15.55 5.06
C SER A 168 -9.14 16.81 5.89
N LEU A 169 -10.00 17.04 6.88
CA LEU A 169 -9.93 18.20 7.76
C LEU A 169 -8.60 18.25 8.54
N GLY A 170 -8.04 17.08 8.92
CA GLY A 170 -6.71 16.99 9.52
C GLY A 170 -5.57 17.37 8.55
N HIS A 171 -5.70 17.05 7.26
CA HIS A 171 -4.80 17.52 6.21
C HIS A 171 -4.86 19.06 6.12
N VAL A 172 -6.07 19.62 6.03
CA VAL A 172 -6.27 21.08 5.92
C VAL A 172 -5.75 21.82 7.15
N VAL A 173 -5.97 21.31 8.38
CA VAL A 173 -5.43 21.93 9.61
C VAL A 173 -3.91 21.96 9.59
N PHE A 174 -3.26 20.88 9.14
CA PHE A 174 -1.79 20.82 9.06
C PHE A 174 -1.24 21.83 8.04
N MET A 175 -1.85 21.92 6.85
CA MET A 175 -1.42 22.84 5.80
C MET A 175 -1.67 24.30 6.18
N GLU A 176 -2.86 24.65 6.66
CA GLU A 176 -3.21 26.04 6.99
C GLU A 176 -2.54 26.52 8.29
N CYS A 177 -2.70 25.76 9.38
CA CYS A 177 -2.36 26.17 10.74
C CYS A 177 -1.06 25.53 11.28
N GLY A 178 -0.41 24.66 10.51
CA GLY A 178 0.83 24.00 10.90
C GLY A 178 0.68 22.77 11.80
N HIS A 179 1.78 22.04 11.92
CA HIS A 179 1.84 20.70 12.53
C HIS A 179 1.45 20.65 14.02
N GLU A 180 1.85 21.66 14.82
CA GLU A 180 1.47 21.73 16.24
C GLU A 180 -0.05 21.79 16.44
N ILE A 181 -0.73 22.64 15.66
CA ILE A 181 -2.16 22.86 15.79
C ILE A 181 -2.92 21.63 15.29
N ALA A 182 -2.45 20.95 14.24
CA ALA A 182 -3.01 19.68 13.78
C ALA A 182 -2.88 18.55 14.82
N GLY A 183 -1.75 18.48 15.53
CA GLY A 183 -1.55 17.57 16.67
C GLY A 183 -2.51 17.85 17.82
N LYS A 184 -2.59 19.12 18.26
CA LYS A 184 -3.51 19.58 19.32
C LYS A 184 -4.98 19.33 18.96
N PHE A 185 -5.37 19.63 17.72
CA PHE A 185 -6.71 19.37 17.16
C PHE A 185 -7.10 17.89 17.23
N SER A 186 -6.20 16.98 16.80
CA SER A 186 -6.45 15.53 16.84
C SER A 186 -6.68 15.02 18.27
N TYR A 187 -5.92 15.55 19.24
CA TYR A 187 -6.10 15.26 20.67
C TYR A 187 -7.41 15.82 21.23
N TYR A 188 -7.77 17.07 20.93
CA TYR A 188 -9.01 17.69 21.42
C TYR A 188 -10.27 16.99 20.90
N ILE A 189 -10.27 16.49 19.65
CA ILE A 189 -11.37 15.66 19.14
C ILE A 189 -11.57 14.43 20.03
N GLN A 190 -10.51 13.65 20.28
CA GLN A 190 -10.60 12.46 21.11
C GLN A 190 -11.08 12.78 22.53
N LEU A 191 -10.54 13.84 23.14
CA LEU A 191 -10.86 14.24 24.51
C LEU A 191 -12.34 14.62 24.69
N VAL A 192 -12.92 15.41 23.77
CA VAL A 192 -14.35 15.77 23.86
C VAL A 192 -15.25 14.61 23.45
N VAL A 193 -14.95 13.95 22.34
CA VAL A 193 -15.84 12.95 21.75
C VAL A 193 -15.88 11.67 22.58
N ASN A 194 -14.77 11.24 23.18
CA ASN A 194 -14.77 10.06 24.05
C ASN A 194 -15.55 10.35 25.35
N ASN A 195 -15.46 11.57 25.90
CA ASN A 195 -16.31 12.00 27.02
C ASN A 195 -17.80 12.08 26.64
N TRP A 196 -18.15 12.49 25.42
CA TRP A 196 -19.52 12.42 24.92
C TRP A 196 -20.00 10.97 24.72
N LEU A 197 -19.12 10.08 24.23
CA LEU A 197 -19.42 8.66 24.05
C LEU A 197 -19.70 7.95 25.39
N LEU A 198 -19.12 8.41 26.50
CA LEU A 198 -19.46 7.90 27.85
C LEU A 198 -20.90 8.26 28.29
N ILE A 199 -21.53 9.27 27.69
CA ILE A 199 -22.92 9.66 27.95
C ILE A 199 -23.88 8.89 27.02
N GLU A 200 -23.60 8.90 25.72
CA GLU A 200 -24.43 8.30 24.67
C GLU A 200 -24.33 6.76 24.59
N GLY A 201 -23.13 6.23 24.84
CA GLY A 201 -22.82 4.80 24.68
C GLY A 201 -22.72 4.32 23.23
N HIS A 202 -22.01 3.20 23.06
CA HIS A 202 -22.05 2.38 21.85
C HIS A 202 -21.78 0.92 22.23
N SER A 203 -22.45 0.00 21.56
CA SER A 203 -22.34 -1.45 21.76
C SER A 203 -22.88 -2.13 20.50
N ILE A 204 -22.54 -3.40 20.29
CA ILE A 204 -23.09 -4.23 19.22
C ILE A 204 -23.60 -5.54 19.82
N GLY A 205 -24.81 -5.94 19.45
CA GLY A 205 -25.43 -7.19 19.89
C GLY A 205 -25.79 -8.10 18.73
N ILE A 206 -26.21 -9.33 19.05
CA ILE A 206 -26.74 -10.26 18.04
C ILE A 206 -27.94 -9.68 17.27
N GLY A 207 -28.73 -8.80 17.91
CA GLY A 207 -29.84 -8.08 17.29
C GLY A 207 -29.42 -7.19 16.11
N ASP A 208 -28.19 -6.66 16.09
CA ASP A 208 -27.67 -5.88 14.96
C ASP A 208 -27.36 -6.74 13.72
N THR A 209 -27.41 -8.06 13.84
CA THR A 209 -27.16 -9.01 12.74
C THR A 209 -28.44 -9.63 12.17
N ILE A 210 -29.59 -9.44 12.83
CA ILE A 210 -30.87 -10.01 12.41
C ILE A 210 -31.52 -9.08 11.36
N ALA A 211 -31.95 -9.65 10.24
CA ALA A 211 -32.74 -8.95 9.22
C ALA A 211 -34.23 -9.34 9.30
N ASP A 212 -35.10 -8.48 8.76
CA ASP A 212 -36.54 -8.72 8.68
C ASP A 212 -36.87 -9.99 7.87
N GLU A 213 -37.94 -10.70 8.22
CA GLU A 213 -38.37 -11.90 7.49
C GLU A 213 -38.56 -11.66 5.98
N ASN A 214 -39.04 -10.47 5.60
CA ASN A 214 -39.26 -10.11 4.19
C ASN A 214 -37.91 -9.98 3.45
N THR A 215 -36.90 -9.37 4.08
CA THR A 215 -35.54 -9.34 3.53
C THR A 215 -34.96 -10.75 3.46
N TYR A 216 -35.21 -11.59 4.47
CA TYR A 216 -34.75 -12.97 4.46
C TYR A 216 -35.37 -13.80 3.33
N ARG A 217 -36.68 -13.65 3.06
CA ARG A 217 -37.36 -14.22 1.89
C ARG A 217 -36.69 -13.77 0.59
N ASN A 218 -36.53 -12.46 0.39
CA ASN A 218 -35.86 -11.89 -0.79
C ASN A 218 -34.43 -12.43 -0.99
N ILE A 219 -33.67 -12.63 0.10
CA ILE A 219 -32.32 -13.21 0.07
C ILE A 219 -32.36 -14.68 -0.37
N GLN A 220 -33.26 -15.49 0.20
CA GLN A 220 -33.41 -16.90 -0.19
C GLN A 220 -33.87 -17.04 -1.65
N GLU A 221 -34.82 -16.21 -2.10
CA GLU A 221 -35.29 -16.17 -3.49
C GLU A 221 -34.15 -15.80 -4.45
N SER A 222 -33.34 -14.77 -4.13
CA SER A 222 -32.18 -14.38 -4.96
C SER A 222 -31.07 -15.45 -4.99
N ILE A 223 -30.92 -16.26 -3.93
CA ILE A 223 -29.97 -17.39 -3.93
C ILE A 223 -30.54 -18.54 -4.76
N GLN A 224 -31.82 -18.86 -4.61
CA GLN A 224 -32.49 -19.91 -5.39
C GLN A 224 -32.49 -19.60 -6.89
N GLN A 225 -32.75 -18.34 -7.27
CA GLN A 225 -32.63 -17.87 -8.66
C GLN A 225 -31.20 -18.10 -9.19
N SER A 226 -30.16 -17.75 -8.43
CA SER A 226 -28.77 -17.96 -8.85
C SER A 226 -28.39 -19.44 -8.96
N LYS A 227 -28.92 -20.32 -8.09
CA LYS A 227 -28.76 -21.78 -8.25
C LYS A 227 -29.42 -22.28 -9.54
N GLN A 228 -30.57 -21.72 -9.94
CA GLN A 228 -31.24 -22.03 -11.20
C GLN A 228 -30.43 -21.52 -12.41
N GLU A 229 -29.97 -20.25 -12.39
CA GLU A 229 -29.07 -19.68 -13.41
C GLU A 229 -27.84 -20.59 -13.64
N VAL A 230 -27.23 -21.11 -12.57
CA VAL A 230 -26.07 -22.03 -12.64
C VAL A 230 -26.47 -23.43 -13.13
N GLN A 231 -27.65 -23.93 -12.76
CA GLN A 231 -28.14 -25.24 -13.22
C GLN A 231 -28.47 -25.22 -14.72
N GLU A 232 -28.98 -24.11 -15.26
CA GLU A 232 -29.17 -23.89 -16.70
C GLU A 232 -27.83 -23.91 -17.45
N VAL A 233 -26.80 -23.22 -16.94
CA VAL A 233 -25.44 -23.24 -17.54
C VAL A 233 -24.82 -24.65 -17.50
N ILE A 234 -25.07 -25.43 -16.44
CA ILE A 234 -24.69 -26.85 -16.36
C ILE A 234 -25.43 -27.68 -17.42
N GLN A 235 -26.74 -27.47 -17.60
CA GLN A 235 -27.52 -28.17 -18.64
C GLN A 235 -27.05 -27.81 -20.06
N LEU A 236 -26.79 -26.54 -20.35
CA LEU A 236 -26.23 -26.08 -21.64
C LEU A 236 -24.87 -26.73 -21.93
N SER A 237 -24.03 -26.90 -20.91
CA SER A 237 -22.74 -27.60 -21.04
C SER A 237 -22.88 -29.12 -21.18
N HIS A 238 -23.98 -29.75 -20.73
CA HIS A 238 -24.22 -31.18 -20.90
C HIS A 238 -24.87 -31.56 -22.24
N HIS A 239 -25.49 -30.60 -22.93
CA HIS A 239 -26.05 -30.77 -24.27
C HIS A 239 -25.12 -30.23 -25.38
N ASP A 240 -23.86 -29.91 -25.04
CA ASP A 240 -22.86 -29.28 -25.92
C ASP A 240 -23.35 -27.98 -26.62
N GLN A 241 -24.31 -27.27 -25.99
CA GLN A 241 -24.87 -26.01 -26.48
C GLN A 241 -24.11 -24.77 -25.98
N LEU A 242 -23.22 -24.94 -24.99
CA LEU A 242 -22.40 -23.86 -24.46
C LEU A 242 -21.30 -23.49 -25.47
N VAL A 243 -21.41 -22.32 -26.09
CA VAL A 243 -20.37 -21.77 -26.98
C VAL A 243 -19.20 -21.24 -26.14
N SER A 244 -17.98 -21.69 -26.43
CA SER A 244 -16.79 -21.19 -25.73
C SER A 244 -16.48 -19.75 -26.12
N GLU A 245 -16.12 -18.92 -25.14
CA GLU A 245 -15.52 -17.61 -25.39
C GLU A 245 -14.21 -17.77 -26.16
N ARG A 246 -13.94 -16.86 -27.11
CA ARG A 246 -12.72 -16.96 -27.93
C ARG A 246 -11.48 -16.74 -27.05
N SER A 247 -10.43 -17.54 -27.30
CA SER A 247 -9.25 -17.79 -26.45
C SER A 247 -9.46 -18.64 -25.18
N ASN A 248 -10.65 -18.70 -24.60
CA ASN A 248 -10.95 -19.59 -23.47
C ASN A 248 -11.23 -21.03 -23.94
N SER A 249 -10.86 -22.02 -23.13
CA SER A 249 -11.42 -23.37 -23.28
C SER A 249 -12.88 -23.41 -22.81
N LEU A 250 -13.66 -24.38 -23.32
CA LEU A 250 -15.07 -24.57 -22.95
C LEU A 250 -15.27 -24.62 -21.42
N ARG A 251 -14.36 -25.31 -20.72
CA ARG A 251 -14.35 -25.43 -19.27
C ARG A 251 -14.03 -24.11 -18.55
N GLN A 252 -13.14 -23.28 -19.09
CA GLN A 252 -12.89 -21.93 -18.54
C GLN A 252 -14.10 -21.03 -18.75
N THR A 253 -14.70 -21.02 -19.93
CA THR A 253 -15.95 -20.29 -20.21
C THR A 253 -17.05 -20.69 -19.21
N PHE A 254 -17.26 -21.99 -19.00
CA PHE A 254 -18.18 -22.53 -18.01
C PHE A 254 -17.89 -22.02 -16.58
N GLU A 255 -16.66 -22.19 -16.07
CA GLU A 255 -16.30 -21.76 -14.71
C GLU A 255 -16.37 -20.23 -14.54
N ASN A 256 -16.03 -19.45 -15.58
CA ASN A 256 -16.14 -17.99 -15.60
C ASN A 256 -17.60 -17.53 -15.48
N MET A 257 -18.50 -18.11 -16.30
CA MET A 257 -19.92 -17.81 -16.24
C MET A 257 -20.50 -18.14 -14.86
N VAL A 258 -20.27 -19.36 -14.36
CA VAL A 258 -20.78 -19.78 -13.04
C VAL A 258 -20.24 -18.89 -11.92
N ASN A 259 -18.95 -18.53 -11.93
CA ASN A 259 -18.40 -17.57 -10.97
C ASN A 259 -19.07 -16.20 -11.06
N ARG A 260 -19.36 -15.68 -12.26
CA ARG A 260 -20.08 -14.40 -12.41
C ARG A 260 -21.46 -14.45 -11.74
N HIS A 261 -22.27 -15.45 -12.09
CA HIS A 261 -23.64 -15.60 -11.55
C HIS A 261 -23.66 -15.69 -10.01
N LEU A 262 -22.73 -16.44 -9.41
CA LEU A 262 -22.63 -16.59 -7.95
C LEU A 262 -22.10 -15.33 -7.24
N ASN A 263 -21.14 -14.62 -7.83
CA ASN A 263 -20.64 -13.35 -7.28
C ASN A 263 -21.70 -12.23 -7.38
N ASP A 264 -22.48 -12.18 -8.46
CA ASP A 264 -23.56 -11.21 -8.63
C ASP A 264 -24.77 -11.51 -7.73
N ALA A 265 -25.00 -12.78 -7.37
CA ALA A 265 -25.95 -13.14 -6.33
C ALA A 265 -25.53 -12.62 -4.95
N HIS A 266 -24.26 -12.80 -4.55
CA HIS A 266 -23.74 -12.25 -3.29
C HIS A 266 -23.82 -10.71 -3.24
N LYS A 267 -23.60 -10.00 -4.36
CA LYS A 267 -23.83 -8.55 -4.45
C LYS A 267 -25.31 -8.17 -4.27
N ARG A 268 -26.22 -8.91 -4.93
CA ARG A 268 -27.69 -8.73 -4.83
C ARG A 268 -28.16 -8.88 -3.38
N THR A 269 -27.79 -9.98 -2.71
CA THR A 269 -28.22 -10.29 -1.33
C THR A 269 -27.61 -9.32 -0.31
N GLY A 270 -26.32 -8.99 -0.43
CA GLY A 270 -25.65 -8.03 0.46
C GLY A 270 -26.26 -6.63 0.39
N SER A 271 -26.59 -6.15 -0.81
CA SER A 271 -27.27 -4.85 -1.00
C SER A 271 -28.69 -4.86 -0.43
N SER A 272 -29.41 -5.98 -0.56
CA SER A 272 -30.74 -6.17 0.04
C SER A 272 -30.68 -6.06 1.57
N ALA A 273 -29.73 -6.77 2.21
CA ALA A 273 -29.52 -6.70 3.65
C ALA A 273 -29.13 -5.29 4.13
N GLN A 274 -28.15 -4.63 3.49
CA GLN A 274 -27.73 -3.28 3.85
C GLN A 274 -28.89 -2.27 3.84
N ASN A 275 -29.81 -2.40 2.88
CA ASN A 275 -30.93 -1.50 2.69
C ASN A 275 -32.06 -1.71 3.70
N SER A 276 -32.25 -2.93 4.24
CA SER A 276 -33.25 -3.15 5.30
C SER A 276 -32.78 -2.70 6.69
N LEU A 277 -31.47 -2.74 6.97
CA LEU A 277 -30.94 -2.34 8.28
C LEU A 277 -31.31 -0.88 8.63
N SER A 278 -31.86 -0.66 9.82
CA SER A 278 -32.23 0.69 10.31
C SER A 278 -31.01 1.58 10.59
N ASN A 279 -31.22 2.90 10.67
CA ASN A 279 -30.16 3.86 11.02
C ASN A 279 -29.75 3.85 12.52
N PHE A 280 -30.43 3.04 13.32
CA PHE A 280 -30.12 2.74 14.73
C PHE A 280 -29.29 1.46 14.90
N ASN A 281 -29.16 0.65 13.84
CA ASN A 281 -28.32 -0.55 13.83
C ASN A 281 -26.84 -0.14 13.99
N GLN A 282 -26.18 -0.70 15.00
CA GLN A 282 -24.86 -0.28 15.46
C GLN A 282 -23.75 -0.84 14.57
N LEU A 283 -23.95 -2.01 13.96
CA LEU A 283 -23.08 -2.56 12.90
C LEU A 283 -23.06 -1.62 11.67
N LYS A 284 -24.24 -1.18 11.22
CA LYS A 284 -24.38 -0.19 10.13
C LYS A 284 -23.75 1.16 10.51
N ALA A 285 -23.89 1.61 11.76
CA ALA A 285 -23.24 2.84 12.24
C ALA A 285 -21.70 2.78 12.16
N MET A 286 -21.08 1.67 12.59
CA MET A 286 -19.63 1.48 12.46
C MET A 286 -19.18 1.49 10.99
N VAL A 287 -19.87 0.76 10.10
CA VAL A 287 -19.50 0.67 8.68
C VAL A 287 -19.71 2.00 7.95
N VAL A 288 -20.78 2.76 8.26
CA VAL A 288 -21.04 4.09 7.67
C VAL A 288 -20.05 5.15 8.16
N SER A 289 -19.61 5.09 9.43
CA SER A 289 -18.51 5.95 9.92
C SER A 289 -17.17 5.66 9.25
N GLY A 290 -16.97 4.41 8.83
CA GLY A 290 -15.70 3.87 8.31
C GLY A 290 -14.71 3.44 9.40
N ALA A 291 -15.15 3.36 10.67
CA ALA A 291 -14.29 3.00 11.81
C ALA A 291 -13.83 1.53 11.78
N LYS A 292 -14.76 0.59 11.56
CA LYS A 292 -14.46 -0.85 11.42
C LYS A 292 -15.53 -1.55 10.58
N GLY A 293 -15.10 -2.58 9.83
CA GLY A 293 -15.96 -3.35 8.94
C GLY A 293 -16.26 -2.69 7.59
N SER A 294 -16.92 -3.45 6.72
CA SER A 294 -17.29 -3.09 5.35
C SER A 294 -18.66 -3.65 4.97
N LEU A 295 -19.17 -3.27 3.80
CA LEU A 295 -20.43 -3.81 3.25
C LEU A 295 -20.37 -5.33 3.04
N ILE A 296 -19.18 -5.88 2.72
CA ILE A 296 -18.97 -7.32 2.59
C ILE A 296 -19.19 -8.02 3.93
N ASN A 297 -18.72 -7.43 5.03
CA ASN A 297 -18.91 -8.04 6.36
C ASN A 297 -20.40 -8.08 6.75
N ILE A 298 -21.17 -7.04 6.43
CA ILE A 298 -22.64 -7.05 6.61
C ILE A 298 -23.28 -8.16 5.77
N SER A 299 -22.88 -8.29 4.50
CA SER A 299 -23.37 -9.35 3.60
C SER A 299 -23.12 -10.76 4.15
N GLN A 300 -21.90 -11.04 4.62
CA GLN A 300 -21.50 -12.36 5.09
C GLN A 300 -22.07 -12.73 6.47
N ILE A 301 -22.21 -11.74 7.37
CA ILE A 301 -22.80 -11.95 8.69
C ILE A 301 -24.30 -12.21 8.61
N ILE A 302 -25.01 -11.48 7.73
CA ILE A 302 -26.47 -11.45 7.69
C ILE A 302 -27.05 -12.33 6.57
N ALA A 303 -26.57 -12.18 5.33
CA ALA A 303 -27.21 -12.73 4.14
C ALA A 303 -26.61 -14.08 3.68
N CYS A 304 -25.37 -14.10 3.18
CA CYS A 304 -24.65 -15.33 2.80
C CYS A 304 -23.14 -15.08 2.71
N VAL A 305 -22.31 -16.08 3.04
CA VAL A 305 -20.84 -15.95 3.01
C VAL A 305 -20.27 -15.95 1.57
N GLY A 306 -20.92 -16.67 0.64
CA GLY A 306 -20.63 -16.64 -0.80
C GLY A 306 -19.65 -17.73 -1.29
N GLN A 307 -19.24 -17.63 -2.55
CA GLN A 307 -18.32 -18.58 -3.20
C GLN A 307 -16.95 -18.56 -2.51
N GLN A 308 -16.43 -19.74 -2.16
CA GLN A 308 -15.06 -19.93 -1.67
C GLN A 308 -14.16 -20.34 -2.85
N ASN A 309 -12.98 -19.73 -2.97
CA ASN A 309 -12.02 -20.03 -4.02
C ASN A 309 -10.67 -20.46 -3.42
N VAL A 310 -9.90 -21.21 -4.20
CA VAL A 310 -8.52 -21.65 -3.94
C VAL A 310 -7.74 -21.51 -5.25
N GLU A 311 -6.54 -20.93 -5.23
CA GLU A 311 -5.75 -20.56 -6.42
C GLU A 311 -6.55 -19.73 -7.45
N GLY A 312 -7.45 -18.88 -6.97
CA GLY A 312 -8.36 -18.07 -7.81
C GLY A 312 -9.47 -18.87 -8.53
N LYS A 313 -9.67 -20.15 -8.21
CA LYS A 313 -10.66 -21.05 -8.83
C LYS A 313 -11.66 -21.56 -7.79
N ARG A 314 -12.85 -22.00 -8.22
CA ARG A 314 -13.77 -22.78 -7.36
C ARG A 314 -13.09 -24.09 -6.93
N ILE A 315 -13.52 -24.64 -5.78
CA ILE A 315 -12.81 -25.73 -5.09
C ILE A 315 -12.43 -26.89 -6.04
N PRO A 316 -11.14 -27.26 -6.14
CA PRO A 316 -10.66 -28.29 -7.05
C PRO A 316 -11.11 -29.70 -6.62
N PHE A 317 -11.13 -30.63 -7.58
CA PHE A 317 -11.47 -32.04 -7.29
C PHE A 317 -10.28 -32.76 -6.63
N GLY A 318 -10.18 -32.64 -5.30
CA GLY A 318 -9.16 -33.35 -4.50
C GLY A 318 -9.36 -34.87 -4.43
N PHE A 319 -10.56 -35.37 -4.70
CA PHE A 319 -10.84 -36.80 -4.90
C PHE A 319 -11.14 -37.08 -6.37
N LYS A 320 -11.05 -38.36 -6.78
CA LYS A 320 -11.34 -38.80 -8.16
C LYS A 320 -12.70 -38.30 -8.64
N HIS A 321 -12.69 -37.25 -9.46
CA HIS A 321 -13.83 -36.54 -10.03
C HIS A 321 -14.79 -35.90 -9.01
N ARG A 322 -14.34 -35.51 -7.80
CA ARG A 322 -15.18 -34.79 -6.82
C ARG A 322 -14.38 -34.05 -5.75
N THR A 323 -15.03 -33.09 -5.09
CA THR A 323 -14.43 -32.25 -4.03
C THR A 323 -14.39 -32.93 -2.67
N LEU A 324 -15.46 -33.65 -2.28
CA LEU A 324 -15.57 -34.41 -1.04
C LEU A 324 -16.23 -35.79 -1.29
N PRO A 325 -16.04 -36.79 -0.41
CA PRO A 325 -16.63 -38.12 -0.58
C PRO A 325 -18.17 -38.15 -0.48
N HIS A 326 -18.78 -37.06 0.01
CA HIS A 326 -20.23 -36.90 0.15
C HIS A 326 -20.93 -36.52 -1.16
N PHE A 327 -20.22 -35.87 -2.09
CA PHE A 327 -20.79 -35.50 -3.39
C PHE A 327 -20.68 -36.64 -4.41
N ILE A 328 -21.53 -36.56 -5.44
CA ILE A 328 -21.45 -37.44 -6.61
C ILE A 328 -20.18 -37.14 -7.43
N LYS A 329 -19.90 -37.95 -8.45
CA LYS A 329 -18.79 -37.67 -9.38
C LYS A 329 -19.22 -36.67 -10.43
N ASP A 330 -18.26 -35.87 -10.87
CA ASP A 330 -18.40 -34.82 -11.89
C ASP A 330 -19.49 -33.79 -11.54
N ASP A 331 -19.62 -33.52 -10.24
CA ASP A 331 -20.50 -32.49 -9.70
C ASP A 331 -19.85 -31.09 -9.83
N TYR A 332 -20.48 -30.24 -10.64
CA TYR A 332 -20.08 -28.84 -10.86
C TYR A 332 -21.04 -27.84 -10.19
N GLY A 333 -22.04 -28.34 -9.46
CA GLY A 333 -23.04 -27.54 -8.75
C GLY A 333 -22.41 -26.64 -7.68
N PRO A 334 -23.09 -25.54 -7.29
CA PRO A 334 -22.53 -24.52 -6.40
C PRO A 334 -22.09 -25.12 -5.05
N GLU A 335 -22.94 -25.93 -4.41
CA GLU A 335 -22.66 -26.57 -3.11
C GLU A 335 -21.44 -27.50 -3.16
N ALA A 336 -21.36 -28.35 -4.19
CA ALA A 336 -20.22 -29.24 -4.40
C ALA A 336 -18.91 -28.49 -4.68
N LYS A 337 -19.00 -27.26 -5.19
CA LYS A 337 -17.88 -26.40 -5.58
C LYS A 337 -17.53 -25.31 -4.57
N GLY A 338 -18.09 -25.36 -3.36
CA GLY A 338 -17.75 -24.44 -2.28
C GLY A 338 -18.48 -23.10 -2.30
N PHE A 339 -19.66 -23.01 -2.92
CA PHE A 339 -20.58 -21.92 -2.64
C PHE A 339 -21.19 -22.10 -1.24
N VAL A 340 -21.06 -21.07 -0.40
CA VAL A 340 -21.68 -21.03 0.93
C VAL A 340 -22.93 -20.16 0.87
N GLU A 341 -24.09 -20.82 0.95
CA GLU A 341 -25.40 -20.15 0.91
C GLU A 341 -25.79 -19.54 2.27
N ASN A 342 -25.22 -20.06 3.35
CA ASN A 342 -25.55 -19.65 4.70
C ASN A 342 -24.73 -18.43 5.16
N SER A 343 -25.27 -17.67 6.10
CA SER A 343 -24.58 -16.56 6.77
C SER A 343 -24.00 -17.00 8.10
N TYR A 344 -23.04 -16.23 8.65
CA TYR A 344 -22.46 -16.56 9.97
C TYR A 344 -23.51 -16.58 11.10
N LEU A 345 -24.60 -15.81 10.99
CA LEU A 345 -25.73 -15.86 11.92
C LEU A 345 -26.49 -17.20 11.88
N LYS A 346 -26.69 -17.78 10.70
CA LYS A 346 -27.38 -19.08 10.52
C LYS A 346 -26.48 -20.27 10.84
N GLY A 347 -25.17 -20.10 10.69
CA GLY A 347 -24.17 -21.16 10.85
C GLY A 347 -23.92 -21.94 9.54
N LEU A 348 -22.76 -22.57 9.47
CA LEU A 348 -22.26 -23.27 8.27
C LEU A 348 -22.55 -24.78 8.34
N ASN A 349 -22.97 -25.38 7.23
CA ASN A 349 -22.99 -26.85 7.12
C ASN A 349 -21.56 -27.43 7.17
N PRO A 350 -21.37 -28.72 7.55
CA PRO A 350 -20.03 -29.32 7.63
C PRO A 350 -19.22 -29.28 6.33
N THR A 351 -19.90 -29.33 5.17
CA THR A 351 -19.28 -29.17 3.84
C THR A 351 -18.85 -27.73 3.57
N GLU A 352 -19.75 -26.76 3.80
CA GLU A 352 -19.47 -25.33 3.70
C GLU A 352 -18.32 -24.91 4.61
N PHE A 353 -18.34 -25.37 5.87
CA PHE A 353 -17.29 -25.12 6.86
C PHE A 353 -15.93 -25.65 6.39
N PHE A 354 -15.87 -26.87 5.83
CA PHE A 354 -14.61 -27.42 5.32
C PHE A 354 -14.07 -26.65 4.11
N PHE A 355 -14.93 -26.23 3.17
CA PHE A 355 -14.52 -25.41 2.03
C PHE A 355 -14.09 -24.00 2.43
N HIS A 356 -14.78 -23.38 3.39
CA HIS A 356 -14.39 -22.10 3.96
C HIS A 356 -13.05 -22.19 4.72
N ALA A 357 -12.84 -23.25 5.51
CA ALA A 357 -11.56 -23.52 6.17
C ALA A 357 -10.41 -23.79 5.19
N MET A 358 -10.70 -24.36 4.02
CA MET A 358 -9.72 -24.55 2.94
C MET A 358 -9.30 -23.20 2.31
N ALA A 359 -10.25 -22.33 1.98
CA ALA A 359 -9.95 -20.98 1.46
C ALA A 359 -9.24 -20.10 2.50
N GLY A 360 -9.69 -20.12 3.77
CA GLY A 360 -9.03 -19.42 4.87
C GLY A 360 -7.59 -19.93 5.13
N ARG A 361 -7.32 -21.22 4.87
CA ARG A 361 -5.96 -21.79 4.97
C ARG A 361 -5.03 -21.26 3.88
N GLU A 362 -5.52 -21.03 2.66
CA GLU A 362 -4.73 -20.38 1.60
C GLU A 362 -4.29 -18.98 2.06
N GLY A 363 -5.24 -18.14 2.50
CA GLY A 363 -4.94 -16.78 2.98
C GLY A 363 -3.89 -16.75 4.10
N LEU A 364 -3.99 -17.63 5.10
CA LEU A 364 -2.99 -17.74 6.18
C LEU A 364 -1.58 -18.14 5.69
N ILE A 365 -1.48 -19.01 4.69
CA ILE A 365 -0.20 -19.43 4.11
C ILE A 365 0.38 -18.28 3.27
N ASP A 366 -0.45 -17.62 2.47
CA ASP A 366 -0.06 -16.50 1.62
C ASP A 366 0.50 -15.33 2.44
N THR A 367 -0.18 -14.96 3.54
CA THR A 367 0.33 -13.96 4.49
C THR A 367 1.71 -14.35 5.04
N ALA A 368 1.89 -15.60 5.50
CA ALA A 368 3.14 -16.06 6.10
C ALA A 368 4.31 -16.09 5.08
N VAL A 369 4.07 -16.58 3.85
CA VAL A 369 5.09 -16.70 2.82
C VAL A 369 5.46 -15.32 2.24
N LYS A 370 4.47 -14.54 1.83
CA LYS A 370 4.72 -13.26 1.14
C LYS A 370 5.34 -12.20 2.05
N THR A 371 5.07 -12.22 3.37
CA THR A 371 5.68 -11.26 4.33
C THR A 371 7.21 -11.37 4.36
N ALA A 372 7.75 -12.59 4.26
CA ALA A 372 9.19 -12.80 4.13
C ALA A 372 9.74 -12.28 2.79
N GLU A 373 8.95 -12.39 1.71
CA GLU A 373 9.34 -11.86 0.40
C GLU A 373 9.31 -10.32 0.35
N THR A 374 8.31 -9.66 0.94
CA THR A 374 8.18 -8.20 0.89
C THR A 374 9.23 -7.50 1.75
N GLY A 375 9.53 -8.02 2.95
CA GLY A 375 10.63 -7.50 3.77
C GLY A 375 12.00 -7.61 3.08
N TYR A 376 12.23 -8.69 2.32
CA TYR A 376 13.43 -8.85 1.51
C TYR A 376 13.47 -7.90 0.29
N ILE A 377 12.32 -7.67 -0.38
CA ILE A 377 12.20 -6.65 -1.44
C ILE A 377 12.48 -5.24 -0.88
N GLN A 378 11.92 -4.90 0.28
CA GLN A 378 12.15 -3.60 0.94
C GLN A 378 13.64 -3.40 1.29
N ARG A 379 14.31 -4.43 1.84
CA ARG A 379 15.76 -4.39 2.11
C ARG A 379 16.57 -4.15 0.83
N ARG A 380 16.20 -4.79 -0.28
CA ARG A 380 16.85 -4.64 -1.59
C ARG A 380 16.68 -3.25 -2.18
N LEU A 381 15.46 -2.70 -2.13
CA LEU A 381 15.16 -1.33 -2.57
C LEU A 381 16.00 -0.32 -1.77
N ILE A 382 16.02 -0.42 -0.44
CA ILE A 382 16.81 0.46 0.42
C ILE A 382 18.30 0.36 0.05
N LYS A 383 18.86 -0.85 -0.10
CA LYS A 383 20.28 -1.05 -0.37
C LYS A 383 20.76 -0.53 -1.73
N ALA A 384 19.88 -0.46 -2.74
CA ALA A 384 20.21 0.20 -4.01
C ALA A 384 20.10 1.73 -3.94
N MET A 385 19.19 2.26 -3.11
CA MET A 385 18.86 3.70 -3.09
C MET A 385 19.49 4.47 -1.91
N GLU A 386 20.17 3.80 -0.96
CA GLU A 386 20.64 4.42 0.30
C GLU A 386 21.67 5.56 0.14
N SER A 387 22.33 5.67 -1.01
CA SER A 387 23.29 6.75 -1.28
C SER A 387 22.70 7.92 -2.09
N VAL A 388 21.40 7.87 -2.41
CA VAL A 388 20.75 8.82 -3.33
C VAL A 388 20.05 9.94 -2.56
N MET A 389 20.51 11.17 -2.80
CA MET A 389 20.09 12.36 -2.06
C MET A 389 20.02 13.61 -2.94
N VAL A 390 19.29 14.62 -2.48
CA VAL A 390 19.26 15.96 -3.08
C VAL A 390 20.50 16.74 -2.67
N LYS A 391 21.15 17.42 -3.63
CA LYS A 391 22.32 18.29 -3.42
C LYS A 391 21.92 19.78 -3.45
N TYR A 392 22.81 20.66 -2.99
CA TYR A 392 22.56 22.11 -2.89
C TYR A 392 22.34 22.85 -4.23
N ASP A 393 22.57 22.19 -5.36
CA ASP A 393 22.24 22.66 -6.71
C ASP A 393 20.83 22.21 -7.18
N GLY A 394 20.06 21.52 -6.34
CA GLY A 394 18.75 20.96 -6.65
C GLY A 394 18.78 19.59 -7.35
N THR A 395 19.98 19.10 -7.71
CA THR A 395 20.14 17.83 -8.42
C THR A 395 20.05 16.62 -7.49
N VAL A 396 19.59 15.48 -8.01
CA VAL A 396 19.60 14.19 -7.30
C VAL A 396 20.81 13.38 -7.73
N ARG A 397 21.67 12.99 -6.78
CA ARG A 397 22.93 12.29 -7.05
C ARG A 397 23.20 11.14 -6.07
N ASN A 398 23.99 10.16 -6.52
CA ASN A 398 24.53 9.10 -5.66
C ASN A 398 25.86 9.50 -4.97
N GLN A 399 26.44 8.60 -4.17
CA GLN A 399 27.73 8.80 -3.47
C GLN A 399 28.95 9.09 -4.38
N LYS A 400 28.92 8.68 -5.65
CA LYS A 400 29.97 9.00 -6.64
C LYS A 400 29.64 10.28 -7.42
N GLU A 401 28.69 11.08 -6.93
CA GLU A 401 28.24 12.35 -7.52
C GLU A 401 27.71 12.21 -8.96
N GLN A 402 27.33 10.99 -9.36
CA GLN A 402 26.67 10.70 -10.62
C GLN A 402 25.25 11.22 -10.56
N LEU A 403 24.83 11.94 -11.59
CA LEU A 403 23.50 12.51 -11.72
C LEU A 403 22.47 11.41 -11.99
N ILE A 404 21.36 11.45 -11.27
CA ILE A 404 20.20 10.56 -11.48
C ILE A 404 19.02 11.36 -12.01
N GLN A 405 18.69 12.49 -11.38
CA GLN A 405 17.71 13.46 -11.88
C GLN A 405 18.31 14.87 -11.83
N PHE A 406 18.05 15.68 -12.87
CA PHE A 406 18.42 17.10 -12.91
C PHE A 406 17.73 17.90 -11.80
N ILE A 407 16.48 17.53 -11.47
CA ILE A 407 15.67 18.13 -10.43
C ILE A 407 14.87 16.99 -9.78
N TYR A 408 14.76 16.96 -8.45
CA TYR A 408 14.02 15.91 -7.75
C TYR A 408 12.55 15.84 -8.20
N GLY A 409 12.11 14.66 -8.62
CA GLY A 409 10.72 14.43 -9.01
C GLY A 409 10.29 15.24 -10.23
N GLU A 410 11.23 15.65 -11.08
CA GLU A 410 11.05 16.44 -12.31
C GLU A 410 10.54 17.89 -12.11
N ASP A 411 10.16 18.31 -10.90
CA ASP A 411 9.72 19.68 -10.57
C ASP A 411 10.39 20.33 -9.34
N GLY A 412 11.19 19.60 -8.55
CA GLY A 412 11.94 20.13 -7.40
C GLY A 412 11.13 20.32 -6.11
N LEU A 413 9.93 19.76 -6.01
CA LEU A 413 9.05 19.93 -4.86
C LEU A 413 9.11 18.78 -3.85
N ALA A 414 8.91 19.12 -2.57
CA ALA A 414 8.75 18.19 -1.47
C ALA A 414 7.42 17.43 -1.58
N ALA A 415 7.43 16.14 -1.29
CA ALA A 415 6.33 15.23 -1.63
C ALA A 415 5.17 15.25 -0.61
N GLU A 416 5.37 15.89 0.54
CA GLU A 416 4.43 16.12 1.64
C GLU A 416 3.67 17.45 1.50
N ASN A 417 4.22 18.43 0.77
CA ASN A 417 3.68 19.79 0.62
C ASN A 417 2.84 19.98 -0.66
N VAL A 418 2.47 18.88 -1.32
CA VAL A 418 1.65 18.86 -2.55
C VAL A 418 0.28 18.26 -2.29
N GLU A 419 -0.76 18.75 -3.00
CA GLU A 419 -2.14 18.29 -2.87
C GLU A 419 -2.73 17.87 -4.22
N PHE A 420 -3.78 17.05 -4.20
CA PHE A 420 -4.59 16.76 -5.38
C PHE A 420 -5.44 17.98 -5.77
N GLN A 421 -5.31 18.43 -7.02
CA GLN A 421 -6.02 19.59 -7.57
C GLN A 421 -6.57 19.26 -8.97
N SER A 422 -7.64 19.95 -9.39
CA SER A 422 -8.28 19.73 -10.69
C SER A 422 -8.07 20.88 -11.67
N ILE A 423 -7.46 20.60 -12.84
CA ILE A 423 -7.41 21.61 -13.92
C ILE A 423 -8.76 21.66 -14.65
N ILE A 424 -9.45 22.80 -14.57
CA ILE A 424 -10.74 23.05 -15.22
C ILE A 424 -10.60 22.94 -16.76
N SER A 425 -9.56 23.55 -17.33
CA SER A 425 -9.37 23.68 -18.78
C SER A 425 -9.26 22.35 -19.55
N LEU A 426 -8.74 21.29 -18.92
CA LEU A 426 -8.53 19.99 -19.57
C LEU A 426 -9.86 19.31 -19.95
N LYS A 427 -10.80 19.23 -18.99
CA LYS A 427 -12.08 18.51 -19.14
C LYS A 427 -13.17 19.30 -19.86
N SER A 428 -13.16 20.63 -19.77
CA SER A 428 -14.20 21.45 -20.43
C SER A 428 -14.25 21.22 -21.95
N SER A 429 -15.47 21.19 -22.49
CA SER A 429 -15.71 21.32 -23.94
C SER A 429 -15.24 22.69 -24.43
N ASN A 430 -15.06 22.89 -25.74
CA ASN A 430 -14.57 24.17 -26.26
C ASN A 430 -15.50 25.34 -25.90
N ILE A 431 -16.81 25.15 -26.05
CA ILE A 431 -17.83 26.15 -25.71
C ILE A 431 -17.86 26.43 -24.20
N THR A 432 -17.77 25.41 -23.35
CA THR A 432 -17.75 25.63 -21.88
C THR A 432 -16.45 26.27 -21.40
N PHE A 433 -15.30 25.95 -22.02
CA PHE A 433 -14.02 26.58 -21.75
C PHE A 433 -14.04 28.08 -22.12
N GLU A 434 -14.58 28.43 -23.29
CA GLU A 434 -14.77 29.82 -23.71
C GLU A 434 -15.69 30.58 -22.74
N ASN A 435 -16.84 30.02 -22.41
CA ASN A 435 -17.79 30.62 -21.46
C ASN A 435 -17.25 30.76 -20.02
N LEU A 436 -16.23 29.99 -19.63
CA LEU A 436 -15.59 30.07 -18.31
C LEU A 436 -14.39 31.03 -18.27
N CYS A 437 -13.59 31.11 -19.34
CA CYS A 437 -12.29 31.78 -19.32
C CYS A 437 -12.21 33.04 -20.20
N LYS A 438 -12.99 33.18 -21.26
CA LYS A 438 -12.87 34.31 -22.21
C LYS A 438 -13.59 35.56 -21.69
N PHE A 439 -12.85 36.63 -21.47
CA PHE A 439 -13.40 37.92 -21.01
C PHE A 439 -13.74 38.84 -22.20
N ASN A 440 -14.99 38.77 -22.66
CA ASN A 440 -15.55 39.77 -23.58
C ASN A 440 -16.07 40.98 -22.79
N PHE A 441 -15.69 42.20 -23.18
CA PHE A 441 -16.27 43.45 -22.65
C PHE A 441 -17.00 44.31 -23.69
N ILE A 442 -16.94 43.95 -24.98
CA ILE A 442 -17.61 44.68 -26.07
C ILE A 442 -19.14 44.57 -25.99
N ASP A 443 -19.65 43.39 -25.64
CA ASP A 443 -21.02 42.99 -26.01
C ASP A 443 -22.13 43.57 -25.11
N ASP A 444 -21.87 43.82 -23.82
CA ASP A 444 -22.90 44.35 -22.90
C ASP A 444 -22.33 45.09 -21.67
N GLU A 445 -22.28 46.43 -21.75
CA GLU A 445 -21.84 47.31 -20.66
C GLU A 445 -22.66 47.10 -19.36
N LYS A 446 -23.95 46.74 -19.49
CA LYS A 446 -24.85 46.50 -18.35
C LYS A 446 -24.50 45.23 -17.59
N TYR A 447 -23.79 44.30 -18.22
CA TYR A 447 -23.30 43.10 -17.56
C TYR A 447 -22.05 43.41 -16.72
N LEU A 448 -21.10 44.18 -17.26
CA LEU A 448 -19.91 44.64 -16.53
C LEU A 448 -20.27 45.39 -15.25
N ARG A 449 -21.25 46.32 -15.32
CA ARG A 449 -21.75 47.11 -14.18
C ARG A 449 -22.40 46.28 -13.05
N GLN A 450 -22.54 44.96 -13.19
CA GLN A 450 -23.00 44.09 -12.10
C GLN A 450 -21.88 43.74 -11.11
N TYR A 451 -20.64 43.58 -11.60
CA TYR A 451 -19.50 43.07 -10.82
C TYR A 451 -18.24 43.94 -10.87
N LEU A 452 -18.17 44.97 -11.71
CA LEU A 452 -17.10 45.99 -11.72
C LEU A 452 -17.62 47.36 -11.27
N ASN A 453 -16.70 48.19 -10.78
CA ASN A 453 -16.95 49.61 -10.52
C ASN A 453 -16.95 50.43 -11.83
N ASP A 454 -17.78 51.48 -11.85
CA ASP A 454 -18.04 52.26 -13.07
C ASP A 454 -16.78 52.99 -13.60
N ASP A 455 -15.81 53.34 -12.73
CA ASP A 455 -14.52 53.94 -13.11
C ASP A 455 -13.65 52.99 -13.97
N ILE A 456 -13.54 51.72 -13.55
CA ILE A 456 -12.76 50.69 -14.25
C ILE A 456 -13.38 50.39 -15.61
N ILE A 457 -14.72 50.43 -15.70
CA ILE A 457 -15.45 50.24 -16.95
C ILE A 457 -15.13 51.38 -17.93
N HIS A 458 -15.11 52.63 -17.45
CA HIS A 458 -14.71 53.79 -18.26
C HIS A 458 -13.28 53.62 -18.82
N ASP A 459 -12.33 53.20 -17.99
CA ASP A 459 -10.92 53.06 -18.40
C ASP A 459 -10.72 51.89 -19.39
N LEU A 460 -11.45 50.78 -19.23
CA LEU A 460 -11.44 49.66 -20.19
C LEU A 460 -11.96 50.06 -21.58
N PHE A 461 -13.00 50.90 -21.65
CA PHE A 461 -13.50 51.44 -22.92
C PHE A 461 -12.66 52.59 -23.49
N THR A 462 -11.88 53.28 -22.65
CA THR A 462 -11.01 54.39 -23.08
C THR A 462 -9.67 53.90 -23.63
N ASN A 463 -9.11 52.81 -23.09
CA ASN A 463 -7.80 52.29 -23.48
C ASN A 463 -7.90 51.19 -24.55
N GLU A 464 -7.63 51.56 -25.81
CA GLU A 464 -7.67 50.66 -26.97
C GLU A 464 -6.82 49.39 -26.80
N ASN A 465 -5.70 49.46 -26.06
CA ASN A 465 -4.81 48.31 -25.84
C ASN A 465 -5.42 47.22 -24.94
N SER A 466 -6.45 47.54 -24.16
CA SER A 466 -7.09 46.60 -23.22
C SER A 466 -7.57 45.33 -23.92
N LEU A 467 -8.16 45.49 -25.12
CA LEU A 467 -8.64 44.37 -25.94
C LEU A 467 -7.50 43.46 -26.39
N GLN A 468 -6.35 44.02 -26.77
CA GLN A 468 -5.19 43.25 -27.20
C GLN A 468 -4.60 42.43 -26.05
N ILE A 469 -4.50 43.02 -24.86
CA ILE A 469 -3.99 42.34 -23.65
C ILE A 469 -4.92 41.16 -23.26
N LEU A 470 -6.24 41.37 -23.27
CA LEU A 470 -7.23 40.33 -22.95
C LEU A 470 -7.30 39.22 -24.01
N ASN A 471 -7.13 39.56 -25.28
CA ASN A 471 -6.99 38.55 -26.34
C ASN A 471 -5.69 37.74 -26.18
N ASN A 472 -4.59 38.35 -25.75
CA ASN A 472 -3.34 37.64 -25.48
C ASN A 472 -3.47 36.65 -24.31
N GLU A 473 -4.18 37.02 -23.23
CA GLU A 473 -4.54 36.09 -22.15
C GLU A 473 -5.30 34.87 -22.70
N TRP A 474 -6.35 35.11 -23.49
CA TRP A 474 -7.15 34.05 -24.11
C TRP A 474 -6.32 33.15 -25.05
N TYR A 475 -5.42 33.72 -25.86
CA TYR A 475 -4.52 32.94 -26.71
C TYR A 475 -3.53 32.09 -25.89
N GLN A 476 -2.98 32.61 -24.80
CA GLN A 476 -2.12 31.84 -23.90
C GLN A 476 -2.88 30.68 -23.25
N LEU A 477 -4.10 30.92 -22.76
CA LEU A 477 -4.96 29.88 -22.18
C LEU A 477 -5.34 28.79 -23.20
N CYS A 478 -5.52 29.15 -24.48
CA CYS A 478 -5.71 28.19 -25.57
C CYS A 478 -4.44 27.37 -25.84
N GLN A 479 -3.25 27.99 -25.84
CA GLN A 479 -1.98 27.29 -25.99
C GLN A 479 -1.71 26.34 -24.82
N ASP A 480 -1.92 26.79 -23.58
CA ASP A 480 -1.78 25.99 -22.36
C ASP A 480 -2.67 24.73 -22.40
N ARG A 481 -3.95 24.91 -22.74
CA ARG A 481 -4.92 23.81 -22.88
C ARG A 481 -4.54 22.81 -23.98
N ASN A 482 -3.94 23.29 -25.06
CA ASN A 482 -3.41 22.43 -26.12
C ASN A 482 -2.11 21.71 -25.73
N HIS A 483 -1.29 22.27 -24.83
CA HIS A 483 -0.13 21.57 -24.27
C HIS A 483 -0.54 20.51 -23.25
N LEU A 484 -1.47 20.84 -22.33
CA LEU A 484 -2.05 19.86 -21.40
C LEU A 484 -2.64 18.64 -22.13
N ARG A 485 -3.34 18.84 -23.24
CA ARG A 485 -3.92 17.74 -24.04
C ARG A 485 -2.90 16.92 -24.83
N LYS A 486 -1.65 17.36 -24.96
CA LYS A 486 -0.53 16.55 -25.46
C LYS A 486 0.13 15.73 -24.35
N ILE A 487 0.17 16.26 -23.13
CA ILE A 487 0.74 15.60 -21.95
C ILE A 487 -0.23 14.54 -21.41
N PHE A 488 -1.51 14.91 -21.24
CA PHE A 488 -2.57 14.06 -20.70
C PHE A 488 -3.46 13.54 -21.82
N SER A 489 -3.03 12.45 -22.47
CA SER A 489 -3.83 11.73 -23.50
C SER A 489 -5.19 11.26 -22.97
N ASN A 490 -5.27 10.93 -21.67
CA ASN A 490 -6.50 10.53 -21.00
C ASN A 490 -7.22 11.74 -20.39
N ILE A 491 -8.19 12.31 -21.12
CA ILE A 491 -9.01 13.48 -20.68
C ILE A 491 -9.71 13.26 -19.32
N ASN A 492 -9.93 11.99 -18.93
CA ASN A 492 -10.54 11.63 -17.64
C ASN A 492 -9.62 11.92 -16.44
N GLU A 493 -8.31 11.91 -16.62
CA GLU A 493 -7.28 12.11 -15.58
C GLU A 493 -7.01 13.60 -15.35
N SER A 494 -8.03 14.31 -14.82
CA SER A 494 -7.91 15.75 -14.50
C SER A 494 -7.39 16.04 -13.08
N GLN A 495 -7.07 15.01 -12.30
CA GLN A 495 -6.57 15.14 -10.94
C GLN A 495 -5.04 15.11 -11.01
N ILE A 496 -4.44 16.28 -10.86
CA ILE A 496 -2.99 16.47 -10.81
C ILE A 496 -2.54 16.65 -9.36
N VAL A 497 -1.24 16.50 -9.11
CA VAL A 497 -0.64 16.72 -7.79
C VAL A 497 0.28 17.94 -7.87
N LEU A 498 -0.07 19.01 -7.16
CA LEU A 498 0.67 20.29 -7.15
C LEU A 498 0.58 20.96 -5.77
N PRO A 499 1.56 21.81 -5.39
CA PRO A 499 1.54 22.56 -4.16
C PRO A 499 0.48 23.67 -4.21
N CYS A 500 0.21 24.30 -3.07
CA CYS A 500 -0.70 25.44 -2.93
C CYS A 500 -2.11 25.16 -3.48
N ASN A 501 -3.03 24.67 -2.65
CA ASN A 501 -4.41 24.39 -3.05
C ASN A 501 -5.16 25.68 -3.45
N ILE A 502 -5.19 26.00 -4.75
CA ILE A 502 -5.62 27.33 -5.23
C ILE A 502 -7.10 27.57 -4.93
N GLU A 503 -7.97 26.56 -5.11
CA GLU A 503 -9.40 26.65 -4.77
C GLU A 503 -9.60 26.97 -3.27
N ARG A 504 -8.80 26.38 -2.38
CA ARG A 504 -8.86 26.65 -0.93
C ARG A 504 -8.32 28.04 -0.60
N LEU A 505 -7.21 28.47 -1.19
CA LEU A 505 -6.65 29.81 -0.98
C LEU A 505 -7.60 30.91 -1.46
N ILE A 506 -8.28 30.73 -2.60
CA ILE A 506 -9.36 31.63 -3.05
C ILE A 506 -10.51 31.66 -2.04
N PHE A 507 -10.92 30.50 -1.50
CA PHE A 507 -12.00 30.44 -0.52
C PHE A 507 -11.61 31.14 0.80
N ASN A 508 -10.37 30.97 1.26
CA ASN A 508 -9.80 31.69 2.41
C ASN A 508 -9.80 33.21 2.15
N ALA A 509 -9.28 33.68 1.00
CA ALA A 509 -9.27 35.09 0.62
C ALA A 509 -10.68 35.70 0.68
N ARG A 510 -11.67 35.01 0.08
CA ARG A 510 -13.07 35.45 0.10
C ARG A 510 -13.64 35.58 1.52
N LYS A 511 -13.20 34.78 2.49
CA LYS A 511 -13.67 34.85 3.88
C LYS A 511 -12.91 35.86 4.73
N ILE A 512 -11.60 35.98 4.56
CA ILE A 512 -10.77 37.00 5.24
C ILE A 512 -11.26 38.41 4.87
N PHE A 513 -11.46 38.68 3.59
CA PHE A 513 -11.90 39.99 3.07
C PHE A 513 -13.43 40.13 3.00
N ASN A 514 -14.20 39.18 3.54
CA ASN A 514 -15.68 39.20 3.62
C ASN A 514 -16.40 39.44 2.27
N ILE A 515 -15.89 38.81 1.20
CA ILE A 515 -16.34 38.99 -0.19
C ILE A 515 -17.62 38.19 -0.47
N SER A 516 -18.62 38.87 -1.02
CA SER A 516 -19.94 38.31 -1.36
C SER A 516 -20.18 38.30 -2.87
N ASP A 517 -21.14 37.49 -3.35
CA ASP A 517 -21.52 37.47 -4.77
C ASP A 517 -22.32 38.73 -5.22
N ARG A 518 -22.22 39.82 -4.45
CA ARG A 518 -22.83 41.13 -4.69
C ARG A 518 -21.85 42.30 -4.50
N THR A 519 -20.63 42.05 -4.03
CA THR A 519 -19.60 43.10 -3.95
C THR A 519 -18.99 43.30 -5.33
N ARG A 520 -19.07 44.53 -5.84
CA ARG A 520 -18.34 44.93 -7.05
C ARG A 520 -16.84 44.94 -6.74
N SER A 521 -16.05 44.46 -7.69
CA SER A 521 -14.59 44.49 -7.61
C SER A 521 -14.04 45.88 -7.96
N ASN A 522 -12.97 46.25 -7.26
CA ASN A 522 -12.12 47.39 -7.51
C ASN A 522 -10.83 47.04 -8.29
N LEU A 523 -10.74 45.82 -8.85
CA LEU A 523 -9.57 45.29 -9.53
C LEU A 523 -9.77 45.30 -11.05
N SER A 524 -8.78 45.82 -11.80
CA SER A 524 -8.80 45.84 -13.25
C SER A 524 -8.42 44.48 -13.86
N PRO A 525 -9.06 44.04 -14.97
CA PRO A 525 -8.62 42.87 -15.74
C PRO A 525 -7.14 42.92 -16.14
N ILE A 526 -6.58 44.13 -16.36
CA ILE A 526 -5.18 44.33 -16.78
C ILE A 526 -4.23 44.11 -15.59
N GLU A 527 -4.60 44.57 -14.39
CA GLU A 527 -3.83 44.40 -13.16
C GLU A 527 -3.75 42.91 -12.76
N ILE A 528 -4.81 42.13 -13.00
CA ILE A 528 -4.79 40.67 -12.81
C ILE A 528 -3.73 40.03 -13.70
N ILE A 529 -3.73 40.33 -14.99
CA ILE A 529 -2.78 39.73 -15.96
C ILE A 529 -1.33 40.10 -15.60
N GLN A 530 -1.08 41.36 -15.26
CA GLN A 530 0.24 41.83 -14.84
C GLN A 530 0.69 41.19 -13.53
N GLY A 531 -0.19 41.14 -12.52
CA GLY A 531 0.09 40.50 -11.23
C GLY A 531 0.37 39.00 -11.34
N LEU A 532 -0.33 38.28 -12.22
CA LEU A 532 -0.05 36.87 -12.51
C LEU A 532 1.27 36.66 -13.24
N GLU A 533 1.61 37.53 -14.20
CA GLU A 533 2.93 37.52 -14.83
C GLU A 533 4.05 37.74 -13.81
N GLU A 534 3.90 38.69 -12.89
CA GLU A 534 4.87 38.98 -11.83
C GLU A 534 4.93 37.88 -10.76
N LEU A 535 3.80 37.23 -10.44
CA LEU A 535 3.77 36.06 -9.58
C LEU A 535 4.56 34.91 -10.21
N ILE A 536 4.29 34.56 -11.47
CA ILE A 536 4.97 33.46 -12.18
C ILE A 536 6.48 33.73 -12.32
N LYS A 537 6.89 35.00 -12.49
CA LYS A 537 8.31 35.41 -12.51
C LYS A 537 9.00 35.26 -11.14
N ARG A 538 8.25 35.29 -10.02
CA ARG A 538 8.75 35.07 -8.65
C ARG A 538 8.82 33.60 -8.24
N LEU A 539 8.08 32.70 -8.90
CA LEU A 539 8.16 31.26 -8.66
C LEU A 539 9.48 30.68 -9.22
N ILE A 540 10.55 30.73 -8.42
CA ILE A 540 11.91 30.29 -8.80
C ILE A 540 12.26 28.99 -8.07
N ILE A 541 12.66 27.95 -8.82
CA ILE A 541 13.25 26.70 -8.29
C ILE A 541 14.76 26.71 -8.63
N ILE A 542 15.08 26.71 -9.92
CA ILE A 542 16.44 26.76 -10.47
C ILE A 542 16.92 28.20 -10.50
N LYS A 543 18.10 28.45 -9.93
CA LYS A 543 18.69 29.79 -9.81
C LYS A 543 19.79 29.97 -10.84
N GLY A 544 19.46 30.58 -11.98
CA GLY A 544 20.43 30.91 -13.03
C GLY A 544 19.89 31.89 -14.07
N ASN A 545 20.79 32.72 -14.62
CA ASN A 545 20.48 33.71 -15.66
C ASN A 545 20.94 33.27 -17.06
N ASP A 546 21.54 32.09 -17.18
CA ASP A 546 21.90 31.49 -18.45
C ASP A 546 20.68 30.85 -19.13
N ARG A 547 20.79 30.63 -20.44
CA ARG A 547 19.69 30.09 -21.26
C ARG A 547 19.20 28.72 -20.79
N LEU A 548 20.08 27.84 -20.31
CA LEU A 548 19.69 26.48 -19.92
C LEU A 548 18.96 26.47 -18.59
N SER A 549 19.41 27.26 -17.61
CA SER A 549 18.68 27.46 -16.35
C SER A 549 17.31 28.10 -16.58
N GLN A 550 17.19 29.06 -17.50
CA GLN A 550 15.90 29.68 -17.85
C GLN A 550 14.93 28.68 -18.52
N GLU A 551 15.42 27.87 -19.45
CA GLU A 551 14.64 26.83 -20.13
C GLU A 551 14.20 25.72 -19.16
N ALA A 552 15.12 25.24 -18.32
CA ALA A 552 14.82 24.25 -17.29
C ALA A 552 13.87 24.79 -16.21
N GLN A 553 14.01 26.07 -15.81
CA GLN A 553 13.10 26.71 -14.85
C GLN A 553 11.68 26.82 -15.43
N HIS A 554 11.55 27.26 -16.69
CA HIS A 554 10.27 27.33 -17.37
C HIS A 554 9.56 25.97 -17.43
N ASN A 555 10.32 24.90 -17.72
CA ASN A 555 9.80 23.54 -17.76
C ASN A 555 9.36 23.06 -16.36
N ALA A 556 10.16 23.28 -15.32
CA ALA A 556 9.85 22.86 -13.95
C ALA A 556 8.57 23.51 -13.39
N ILE A 557 8.32 24.80 -13.70
CA ILE A 557 7.07 25.48 -13.28
C ILE A 557 5.93 25.37 -14.29
N MET A 558 6.07 24.61 -15.39
CA MET A 558 5.10 24.64 -16.49
C MET A 558 3.68 24.28 -16.05
N LEU A 559 3.51 23.14 -15.37
CA LEU A 559 2.20 22.68 -14.88
C LEU A 559 1.61 23.63 -13.83
N MET A 560 2.44 24.15 -12.92
CA MET A 560 2.02 25.11 -11.89
C MET A 560 1.54 26.44 -12.50
N SER A 561 2.29 26.94 -13.49
CA SER A 561 1.94 28.16 -14.22
C SER A 561 0.63 28.03 -15.00
N ILE A 562 0.39 26.86 -15.60
CA ILE A 562 -0.87 26.55 -16.29
C ILE A 562 -2.03 26.45 -15.29
N LEU A 563 -1.84 25.81 -14.12
CA LEU A 563 -2.89 25.78 -13.09
C LEU A 563 -3.25 27.18 -12.61
N ILE A 564 -2.26 28.02 -12.29
CA ILE A 564 -2.44 29.41 -11.85
C ILE A 564 -3.21 30.20 -12.92
N ARG A 565 -2.76 30.19 -14.19
CA ARG A 565 -3.47 30.89 -15.28
C ARG A 565 -4.89 30.34 -15.51
N SER A 566 -5.09 29.02 -15.41
CA SER A 566 -6.40 28.38 -15.61
C SER A 566 -7.41 28.57 -14.47
N SER A 567 -6.98 29.08 -13.30
CA SER A 567 -7.83 29.30 -12.11
C SER A 567 -7.97 30.77 -11.72
N LEU A 568 -6.96 31.59 -12.01
CA LEU A 568 -6.94 33.03 -11.72
C LEU A 568 -7.11 33.92 -12.96
N CYS A 569 -7.58 33.38 -14.10
CA CYS A 569 -7.86 34.21 -15.27
C CYS A 569 -8.83 35.34 -14.96
N SER A 570 -8.70 36.45 -15.68
CA SER A 570 -9.42 37.72 -15.47
C SER A 570 -10.93 37.51 -15.26
N ARG A 571 -11.53 36.62 -16.05
CA ARG A 571 -12.93 36.23 -15.94
C ARG A 571 -13.30 35.52 -14.63
N GLN A 572 -12.53 34.52 -14.20
CA GLN A 572 -12.85 33.76 -12.98
C GLN A 572 -12.71 34.64 -11.73
N VAL A 573 -11.62 35.42 -11.65
CA VAL A 573 -11.37 36.36 -10.54
C VAL A 573 -12.50 37.36 -10.36
N LEU A 574 -13.02 37.93 -11.46
CA LEU A 574 -14.03 39.00 -11.41
C LEU A 574 -15.48 38.51 -11.40
N GLN A 575 -15.82 37.42 -12.10
CA GLN A 575 -17.21 36.94 -12.26
C GLN A 575 -17.58 35.74 -11.38
N VAL A 576 -16.62 34.96 -10.87
CA VAL A 576 -16.87 33.74 -10.08
C VAL A 576 -16.40 33.90 -8.63
N HIS A 577 -15.28 34.58 -8.44
CA HIS A 577 -14.68 34.79 -7.11
C HIS A 577 -14.91 36.20 -6.55
N HIS A 578 -15.20 37.18 -7.42
CA HIS A 578 -15.46 38.59 -7.10
C HIS A 578 -14.36 39.24 -6.25
N LEU A 579 -13.09 38.85 -6.46
CA LEU A 579 -11.99 39.32 -5.61
C LEU A 579 -11.76 40.83 -5.74
N THR A 580 -11.44 41.47 -4.63
CA THR A 580 -10.92 42.85 -4.58
C THR A 580 -9.41 42.88 -4.80
N ALA A 581 -8.85 44.05 -5.10
CA ALA A 581 -7.41 44.22 -5.30
C ALA A 581 -6.59 43.75 -4.07
N ASP A 582 -7.01 44.10 -2.85
CA ASP A 582 -6.34 43.68 -1.61
C ASP A 582 -6.35 42.15 -1.45
N ALA A 583 -7.47 41.50 -1.78
CA ALA A 583 -7.62 40.05 -1.68
C ALA A 583 -6.84 39.29 -2.76
N PHE A 584 -6.69 39.88 -3.96
CA PHE A 584 -5.87 39.34 -5.04
C PHE A 584 -4.37 39.48 -4.75
N ASN A 585 -3.93 40.61 -4.20
CA ASN A 585 -2.55 40.83 -3.80
C ASN A 585 -2.15 39.86 -2.67
N TRP A 586 -2.99 39.74 -1.63
CA TRP A 586 -2.80 38.75 -0.56
C TRP A 586 -2.71 37.32 -1.10
N LEU A 587 -3.61 36.94 -2.02
CA LEU A 587 -3.61 35.62 -2.64
C LEU A 587 -2.31 35.34 -3.42
N CYS A 588 -1.77 36.33 -4.13
CA CYS A 588 -0.50 36.17 -4.84
C CYS A 588 0.70 36.03 -3.88
N GLU A 589 0.76 36.82 -2.80
CA GLU A 589 1.81 36.72 -1.77
C GLU A 589 1.76 35.40 -1.00
N GLU A 590 0.56 34.89 -0.69
CA GLU A 590 0.37 33.60 -0.05
C GLU A 590 0.77 32.44 -0.99
N ILE A 591 0.39 32.49 -2.28
CA ILE A 591 0.82 31.48 -3.27
C ILE A 591 2.34 31.43 -3.40
N GLU A 592 3.03 32.57 -3.47
CA GLU A 592 4.50 32.64 -3.50
C GLU A 592 5.10 32.03 -2.22
N THR A 593 4.63 32.46 -1.05
CA THR A 593 5.13 32.01 0.25
C THR A 593 4.96 30.50 0.44
N ARG A 594 3.80 29.95 0.09
CA ARG A 594 3.53 28.50 0.16
C ARG A 594 4.31 27.71 -0.89
N PHE A 595 4.55 28.26 -2.07
CA PHE A 595 5.37 27.61 -3.09
C PHE A 595 6.85 27.52 -2.67
N GLN A 596 7.39 28.56 -2.04
CA GLN A 596 8.74 28.53 -1.47
C GLN A 596 8.86 27.50 -0.33
N GLN A 597 7.84 27.36 0.52
CA GLN A 597 7.77 26.32 1.55
C GLN A 597 7.65 24.89 0.97
N ALA A 598 7.11 24.74 -0.25
CA ALA A 598 6.94 23.45 -0.90
C ALA A 598 8.20 22.91 -1.62
N GLN A 599 9.32 23.66 -1.63
CA GLN A 599 10.56 23.22 -2.27
C GLN A 599 11.27 22.12 -1.48
N VAL A 600 11.83 21.14 -2.19
CA VAL A 600 12.61 20.05 -1.59
C VAL A 600 13.85 20.59 -0.87
N GLN A 601 14.21 20.00 0.27
CA GLN A 601 15.34 20.51 1.07
C GLN A 601 16.66 19.82 0.65
N PRO A 602 17.72 20.59 0.33
CA PRO A 602 19.04 20.02 0.10
C PRO A 602 19.53 19.20 1.31
N GLY A 603 20.10 18.02 1.04
CA GLY A 603 20.45 17.04 2.07
C GLY A 603 19.43 15.91 2.24
N GLU A 604 18.20 16.05 1.71
CA GLU A 604 17.14 15.05 1.87
C GLU A 604 17.47 13.69 1.21
N MET A 605 17.24 12.61 1.96
CA MET A 605 17.53 11.23 1.57
C MET A 605 16.40 10.59 0.74
N VAL A 606 16.06 11.27 -0.36
CA VAL A 606 14.98 10.89 -1.29
C VAL A 606 15.06 9.44 -1.78
N GLY A 607 16.25 8.85 -1.89
CA GLY A 607 16.43 7.45 -2.26
C GLY A 607 15.87 6.47 -1.22
N VAL A 608 16.22 6.63 0.05
CA VAL A 608 15.69 5.80 1.15
C VAL A 608 14.18 6.00 1.29
N LEU A 609 13.73 7.25 1.17
CA LEU A 609 12.32 7.60 1.25
C LEU A 609 11.50 6.93 0.13
N ALA A 610 11.98 6.95 -1.12
CA ALA A 610 11.33 6.28 -2.24
C ALA A 610 11.32 4.75 -2.07
N ALA A 611 12.44 4.16 -1.64
CA ALA A 611 12.53 2.73 -1.35
C ALA A 611 11.51 2.27 -0.28
N GLN A 612 11.36 3.03 0.80
CA GLN A 612 10.36 2.77 1.83
C GLN A 612 8.93 2.98 1.30
N SER A 613 8.70 4.06 0.54
CA SER A 613 7.41 4.43 -0.03
C SER A 613 6.83 3.37 -0.98
N ILE A 614 7.70 2.59 -1.63
CA ILE A 614 7.35 1.46 -2.51
C ILE A 614 7.30 0.12 -1.73
N GLY A 615 8.18 -0.07 -0.75
CA GLY A 615 8.27 -1.31 0.04
C GLY A 615 7.14 -1.52 1.06
N GLU A 616 6.63 -0.46 1.67
CA GLU A 616 5.52 -0.55 2.64
C GLU A 616 4.20 -1.02 1.98
N PRO A 617 3.72 -0.42 0.86
CA PRO A 617 2.50 -0.88 0.20
C PRO A 617 2.62 -2.31 -0.36
N ALA A 618 3.83 -2.75 -0.74
CA ALA A 618 4.05 -4.13 -1.14
C ALA A 618 3.75 -5.13 -0.01
N THR A 619 4.06 -4.76 1.24
CA THR A 619 3.68 -5.53 2.43
C THR A 619 2.17 -5.42 2.69
N GLN A 620 1.54 -4.27 2.47
CA GLN A 620 0.08 -4.14 2.58
C GLN A 620 -0.69 -4.98 1.55
N MET A 621 -0.23 -5.11 0.30
CA MET A 621 -0.82 -6.03 -0.69
C MET A 621 -0.82 -7.49 -0.20
N THR A 622 0.22 -7.88 0.54
CA THR A 622 0.30 -9.20 1.19
C THR A 622 -0.75 -9.37 2.28
N LEU A 623 -0.84 -8.41 3.21
CA LEU A 623 -1.79 -8.49 4.32
C LEU A 623 -3.24 -8.45 3.82
N ASN A 624 -3.54 -7.55 2.88
CA ASN A 624 -4.87 -7.43 2.27
C ASN A 624 -5.29 -8.66 1.45
N THR A 625 -4.34 -9.50 0.99
CA THR A 625 -4.68 -10.78 0.34
C THR A 625 -5.57 -11.63 1.27
N PHE A 626 -5.36 -11.59 2.59
CA PHE A 626 -6.20 -12.32 3.56
C PHE A 626 -7.66 -11.87 3.55
N HIS A 627 -7.93 -10.58 3.35
CA HIS A 627 -9.29 -10.02 3.30
C HIS A 627 -10.02 -10.26 1.98
N TYR A 628 -9.28 -10.56 0.90
CA TYR A 628 -9.83 -10.91 -0.41
C TYR A 628 -9.75 -12.42 -0.73
N ALA A 629 -9.14 -13.22 0.16
CA ALA A 629 -9.05 -14.67 0.04
C ALA A 629 -10.45 -15.28 -0.16
N GLY A 630 -10.59 -16.05 -1.24
CA GLY A 630 -11.86 -16.67 -1.62
C GLY A 630 -12.77 -15.82 -2.53
N VAL A 631 -12.51 -14.55 -2.83
CA VAL A 631 -13.38 -13.74 -3.73
C VAL A 631 -12.82 -13.70 -5.17
N SER A 632 -13.55 -14.25 -6.14
CA SER A 632 -13.10 -14.45 -7.54
C SER A 632 -12.78 -13.18 -8.36
N ALA A 633 -12.92 -11.97 -7.79
CA ALA A 633 -12.97 -10.72 -8.55
C ALA A 633 -11.61 -10.15 -8.99
N LYS A 634 -10.48 -10.73 -8.53
CA LYS A 634 -9.12 -10.23 -8.75
C LYS A 634 -8.14 -11.36 -9.08
N ASN A 635 -7.39 -11.22 -10.17
CA ASN A 635 -6.34 -12.17 -10.55
C ASN A 635 -5.11 -12.00 -9.64
N VAL A 636 -4.83 -13.01 -8.83
CA VAL A 636 -3.79 -13.00 -7.76
C VAL A 636 -2.36 -12.81 -8.28
N THR A 637 -2.12 -12.99 -9.59
CA THR A 637 -0.79 -12.82 -10.22
C THR A 637 -0.28 -11.37 -10.25
N LEU A 638 -1.17 -10.37 -10.16
CA LEU A 638 -0.83 -8.95 -10.37
C LEU A 638 -0.15 -8.26 -9.18
N GLY A 639 -0.17 -8.83 -7.97
CA GLY A 639 0.40 -8.21 -6.77
C GLY A 639 1.93 -8.37 -6.63
N VAL A 640 2.39 -8.64 -5.41
CA VAL A 640 3.82 -8.85 -5.06
C VAL A 640 4.58 -9.78 -6.05
N PRO A 641 4.02 -10.87 -6.59
CA PRO A 641 4.71 -11.68 -7.60
C PRO A 641 5.09 -10.92 -8.87
N ARG A 642 4.25 -9.98 -9.34
CA ARG A 642 4.54 -9.13 -10.52
C ARG A 642 5.55 -8.04 -10.17
N LEU A 643 5.42 -7.39 -9.00
CA LEU A 643 6.41 -6.45 -8.49
C LEU A 643 7.81 -7.08 -8.44
N LYS A 644 7.90 -8.33 -7.97
CA LYS A 644 9.13 -9.13 -7.93
C LYS A 644 9.68 -9.45 -9.34
N GLU A 645 8.82 -9.71 -10.33
CA GLU A 645 9.25 -9.91 -11.73
C GLU A 645 9.84 -8.64 -12.35
N ILE A 646 9.25 -7.47 -12.07
CA ILE A 646 9.72 -6.15 -12.54
C ILE A 646 11.06 -5.79 -11.89
N ILE A 647 11.14 -5.79 -10.55
CA ILE A 647 12.34 -5.44 -9.78
C ILE A 647 13.52 -6.38 -10.08
N ASN A 648 13.25 -7.65 -10.41
CA ASN A 648 14.27 -8.62 -10.83
C ASN A 648 14.66 -8.52 -12.32
N LEU A 649 13.87 -7.83 -13.15
CA LEU A 649 13.93 -7.89 -14.63
C LEU A 649 13.92 -9.34 -15.16
N SER A 650 12.83 -10.06 -14.89
CA SER A 650 12.70 -11.46 -15.33
C SER A 650 12.74 -11.59 -16.86
N LYS A 651 13.69 -12.37 -17.39
CA LYS A 651 13.78 -12.73 -18.83
C LYS A 651 12.58 -13.52 -19.37
N THR A 652 11.76 -14.06 -18.47
CA THR A 652 10.53 -14.78 -18.78
C THR A 652 9.48 -14.37 -17.74
N PRO A 653 8.63 -13.37 -18.00
CA PRO A 653 7.49 -13.07 -17.14
C PRO A 653 6.52 -14.26 -17.13
N LYS A 654 5.74 -14.45 -16.05
CA LYS A 654 4.80 -15.59 -15.98
C LYS A 654 3.61 -15.46 -16.93
N THR A 655 3.21 -14.23 -17.22
CA THR A 655 2.08 -13.88 -18.08
C THR A 655 2.48 -12.74 -19.02
N PRO A 656 3.27 -13.02 -20.08
CA PRO A 656 3.54 -12.04 -21.13
C PRO A 656 2.22 -11.67 -21.83
N SER A 657 1.99 -10.39 -22.04
CA SER A 657 0.79 -9.87 -22.70
C SER A 657 1.08 -8.57 -23.43
N MET A 658 0.62 -8.48 -24.68
CA MET A 658 0.71 -7.31 -25.52
C MET A 658 -0.70 -6.77 -25.84
N THR A 659 -0.92 -5.49 -25.55
CA THR A 659 -2.12 -4.74 -25.90
C THR A 659 -1.89 -4.06 -27.24
N ILE A 660 -2.41 -4.68 -28.30
CA ILE A 660 -2.34 -4.16 -29.67
C ILE A 660 -3.50 -3.20 -29.89
N PHE A 661 -3.21 -1.99 -30.35
CA PHE A 661 -4.22 -1.03 -30.78
C PHE A 661 -4.39 -1.11 -32.30
N LEU A 662 -5.60 -0.84 -32.76
CA LEU A 662 -5.97 -0.84 -34.18
C LEU A 662 -6.14 0.58 -34.68
N THR A 663 -6.02 0.79 -35.99
CA THR A 663 -6.35 2.08 -36.62
C THR A 663 -7.85 2.38 -36.42
N ASP A 664 -8.21 3.66 -36.27
CA ASP A 664 -9.59 4.00 -35.87
C ASP A 664 -10.64 3.60 -36.95
N GLN A 665 -10.23 3.43 -38.21
CA GLN A 665 -11.06 2.89 -39.30
C GLN A 665 -11.34 1.38 -39.21
N THR A 666 -10.49 0.63 -38.49
CA THR A 666 -10.64 -0.82 -38.29
C THR A 666 -11.17 -1.15 -36.90
N ALA A 667 -10.77 -0.39 -35.88
CA ALA A 667 -11.26 -0.51 -34.50
C ALA A 667 -12.80 -0.42 -34.37
N ASN A 668 -13.43 0.39 -35.21
CA ASN A 668 -14.90 0.55 -35.25
C ASN A 668 -15.64 -0.60 -35.96
N ASP A 669 -14.94 -1.46 -36.73
CA ASP A 669 -15.54 -2.58 -37.46
C ASP A 669 -15.14 -3.92 -36.84
N ILE A 670 -16.09 -4.52 -36.11
CA ILE A 670 -15.95 -5.83 -35.45
C ILE A 670 -15.49 -6.93 -36.42
N ASN A 671 -15.77 -6.85 -37.72
CA ASN A 671 -15.36 -7.85 -38.69
C ASN A 671 -13.91 -7.66 -39.15
N LYS A 672 -13.45 -6.41 -39.37
CA LYS A 672 -12.02 -6.12 -39.61
C LYS A 672 -11.18 -6.47 -38.39
N CYS A 673 -11.66 -6.17 -37.19
CA CYS A 673 -11.04 -6.62 -35.93
C CYS A 673 -10.84 -8.14 -35.88
N LYS A 674 -11.76 -8.95 -36.43
CA LYS A 674 -11.58 -10.42 -36.52
C LYS A 674 -10.51 -10.81 -37.54
N GLN A 675 -10.46 -10.14 -38.69
CA GLN A 675 -9.46 -10.39 -39.73
C GLN A 675 -8.05 -10.10 -39.20
N VAL A 676 -7.82 -8.91 -38.65
CA VAL A 676 -6.53 -8.54 -38.04
C VAL A 676 -6.14 -9.51 -36.91
N LEU A 677 -7.09 -9.89 -36.04
CA LEU A 677 -6.85 -10.91 -35.01
C LEU A 677 -6.43 -12.27 -35.61
N SER A 678 -7.03 -12.69 -36.72
CA SER A 678 -6.68 -13.96 -37.39
C SER A 678 -5.28 -13.97 -38.02
N HIS A 679 -4.79 -12.81 -38.49
CA HIS A 679 -3.43 -12.65 -38.99
C HIS A 679 -2.38 -12.64 -37.87
N ILE A 680 -2.74 -12.19 -36.67
CA ILE A 680 -1.83 -12.08 -35.52
C ILE A 680 -1.80 -13.36 -34.67
N GLU A 681 -2.91 -14.10 -34.54
CA GLU A 681 -2.96 -15.31 -33.69
C GLU A 681 -2.17 -16.48 -34.30
N TYR A 682 -0.95 -16.72 -33.80
CA TYR A 682 -0.07 -17.81 -34.25
C TYR A 682 -0.82 -19.13 -34.44
N CYS A 683 -0.96 -19.56 -35.69
CA CYS A 683 -1.60 -20.81 -36.06
C CYS A 683 -0.62 -21.73 -36.77
N SER A 684 -0.36 -22.91 -36.19
CA SER A 684 0.36 -24.00 -36.86
C SER A 684 -0.63 -24.95 -37.54
N LEU A 685 -0.18 -25.65 -38.58
CA LEU A 685 -0.96 -26.67 -39.29
C LEU A 685 -1.57 -27.69 -38.31
N GLY A 686 -0.77 -28.17 -37.34
CA GLY A 686 -1.23 -29.09 -36.29
C GLY A 686 -2.34 -28.58 -35.36
N LYS A 687 -2.65 -27.26 -35.32
CA LYS A 687 -3.89 -26.79 -34.67
C LYS A 687 -5.12 -27.13 -35.51
N ILE A 688 -5.07 -26.88 -36.82
CA ILE A 688 -6.21 -27.02 -37.74
C ILE A 688 -6.41 -28.44 -38.27
N THR A 689 -5.35 -29.26 -38.31
CA THR A 689 -5.43 -30.67 -38.69
C THR A 689 -6.38 -31.48 -37.79
N ALA A 690 -7.11 -32.42 -38.40
CA ALA A 690 -7.90 -33.46 -37.76
C ALA A 690 -7.13 -34.78 -37.69
N ASN A 691 -6.51 -35.22 -38.80
CA ASN A 691 -5.57 -36.33 -38.83
C ASN A 691 -4.46 -36.14 -39.89
N THR A 692 -3.38 -36.91 -39.76
CA THR A 692 -2.37 -37.09 -40.80
C THR A 692 -2.23 -38.59 -41.08
N SER A 693 -2.11 -38.95 -42.36
CA SER A 693 -1.94 -40.32 -42.80
C SER A 693 -0.95 -40.41 -43.96
N ILE A 694 -0.13 -41.46 -43.99
CA ILE A 694 0.88 -41.69 -45.02
C ILE A 694 0.47 -42.93 -45.81
N TYR A 695 0.35 -42.77 -47.12
CA TYR A 695 0.04 -43.83 -48.06
C TYR A 695 1.22 -44.06 -49.00
N TYR A 696 1.38 -45.28 -49.47
CA TYR A 696 2.26 -45.60 -50.59
C TYR A 696 1.38 -45.69 -51.84
N ASP A 697 1.42 -44.65 -52.68
CA ASP A 697 0.57 -44.53 -53.85
C ASP A 697 1.46 -44.43 -55.11
N PRO A 698 1.66 -45.52 -55.86
CA PRO A 698 2.72 -45.60 -56.87
C PRO A 698 2.35 -44.95 -58.22
N ASN A 699 1.07 -44.63 -58.45
CA ASN A 699 0.57 -44.07 -59.71
C ASN A 699 0.05 -42.63 -59.48
N PRO A 700 0.76 -41.56 -59.89
CA PRO A 700 0.30 -40.18 -59.70
C PRO A 700 -1.02 -39.78 -60.40
N ARG A 701 -1.73 -40.71 -61.06
CA ARG A 701 -3.00 -40.47 -61.78
C ARG A 701 -4.15 -41.39 -61.34
N GLU A 702 -3.87 -42.41 -60.55
CA GLU A 702 -4.84 -43.41 -60.09
C GLU A 702 -4.55 -43.63 -58.61
N THR A 703 -5.39 -43.12 -57.71
CA THR A 703 -5.14 -43.25 -56.27
C THR A 703 -5.76 -44.51 -55.68
N ILE A 704 -5.15 -45.00 -54.61
CA ILE A 704 -5.71 -46.05 -53.75
C ILE A 704 -6.89 -45.51 -52.91
N ILE A 705 -7.08 -44.19 -52.84
CA ILE A 705 -8.07 -43.52 -51.98
C ILE A 705 -9.30 -43.10 -52.78
N GLU A 706 -10.39 -43.88 -52.70
CA GLU A 706 -11.64 -43.65 -53.46
C GLU A 706 -12.24 -42.22 -53.29
N GLU A 707 -12.00 -41.59 -52.15
CA GLU A 707 -12.42 -40.20 -51.85
C GLU A 707 -11.64 -39.14 -52.64
N ASP A 708 -10.35 -39.39 -52.92
CA ASP A 708 -9.42 -38.40 -53.47
C ASP A 708 -9.35 -38.43 -55.00
N GLN A 709 -9.81 -39.53 -55.64
CA GLN A 709 -9.78 -39.68 -57.10
C GLN A 709 -10.50 -38.53 -57.82
N GLN A 710 -11.64 -38.04 -57.31
CA GLN A 710 -12.37 -36.92 -57.91
C GLN A 710 -11.55 -35.62 -57.93
N TRP A 711 -10.72 -35.39 -56.90
CA TRP A 711 -9.86 -34.21 -56.82
C TRP A 711 -8.64 -34.34 -57.74
N ILE A 712 -8.11 -35.57 -57.87
CA ILE A 712 -6.99 -35.90 -58.76
C ILE A 712 -7.40 -35.81 -60.23
N ASP A 713 -8.59 -36.29 -60.58
CA ASP A 713 -9.17 -36.16 -61.93
C ASP A 713 -9.25 -34.68 -62.33
N ILE A 714 -9.88 -33.84 -61.47
CA ILE A 714 -10.00 -32.38 -61.68
C ILE A 714 -8.63 -31.70 -61.78
N TYR A 715 -7.67 -32.07 -60.92
CA TYR A 715 -6.34 -31.49 -60.91
C TYR A 715 -5.55 -31.76 -62.20
N TYR A 716 -5.77 -32.92 -62.84
CA TYR A 716 -5.08 -33.30 -64.08
C TYR A 716 -5.84 -32.97 -65.37
N GLU A 717 -7.02 -32.32 -65.32
CA GLU A 717 -7.68 -31.78 -66.53
C GLU A 717 -6.87 -30.64 -67.19
N MET A 718 -5.99 -29.95 -66.44
CA MET A 718 -5.10 -28.89 -66.93
C MET A 718 -3.63 -29.17 -66.54
N PRO A 719 -2.79 -29.73 -67.45
CA PRO A 719 -1.52 -30.34 -67.07
C PRO A 719 -0.29 -29.41 -67.23
N ASP A 720 0.01 -28.60 -66.22
CA ASP A 720 1.16 -27.66 -66.24
C ASP A 720 2.46 -28.20 -65.61
N GLU A 721 2.44 -29.33 -64.86
CA GLU A 721 3.62 -29.84 -64.13
C GLU A 721 4.25 -31.16 -64.66
N ASN A 722 5.55 -31.31 -64.40
CA ASN A 722 6.35 -32.47 -64.83
C ASN A 722 6.21 -33.66 -63.86
N ILE A 723 5.20 -34.50 -64.12
CA ILE A 723 4.84 -35.74 -63.38
C ILE A 723 6.06 -36.61 -62.98
N SER A 724 7.11 -36.64 -63.80
CA SER A 724 8.34 -37.43 -63.62
C SER A 724 9.16 -37.15 -62.34
N LYS A 725 8.80 -36.15 -61.53
CA LYS A 725 9.51 -35.76 -60.30
C LYS A 725 8.80 -36.18 -58.99
N ILE A 726 7.59 -36.72 -59.05
CA ILE A 726 6.74 -36.95 -57.88
C ILE A 726 7.13 -38.24 -57.13
N SER A 727 7.07 -38.21 -55.80
CA SER A 727 7.35 -39.37 -54.92
C SER A 727 6.15 -40.33 -54.85
N PRO A 728 6.34 -41.66 -54.81
CA PRO A 728 5.26 -42.64 -54.59
C PRO A 728 4.80 -42.73 -53.12
N TRP A 729 5.21 -41.78 -52.26
CA TRP A 729 4.74 -41.66 -50.87
C TRP A 729 3.90 -40.41 -50.73
N LEU A 730 2.60 -40.60 -50.49
CA LEU A 730 1.58 -39.57 -50.32
C LEU A 730 1.37 -39.26 -48.84
N LEU A 731 1.39 -37.98 -48.46
CA LEU A 731 1.00 -37.50 -47.13
C LEU A 731 -0.38 -36.84 -47.23
N ARG A 732 -1.43 -37.53 -46.77
CA ARG A 732 -2.79 -36.99 -46.68
C ARG A 732 -2.96 -36.27 -45.33
N ILE A 733 -3.49 -35.05 -45.36
CA ILE A 733 -3.74 -34.23 -44.17
C ILE A 733 -5.21 -33.82 -44.18
N GLU A 734 -6.01 -34.40 -43.31
CA GLU A 734 -7.41 -34.02 -43.14
C GLU A 734 -7.51 -32.79 -42.22
N LEU A 735 -8.27 -31.77 -42.61
CA LEU A 735 -8.36 -30.50 -41.88
C LEU A 735 -9.75 -30.27 -41.28
N ASP A 736 -9.79 -29.80 -40.03
CA ASP A 736 -11.03 -29.52 -39.31
C ASP A 736 -11.69 -28.23 -39.82
N LYS A 737 -12.78 -28.42 -40.58
CA LYS A 737 -13.61 -27.35 -41.15
C LYS A 737 -14.08 -26.33 -40.11
N ASN A 738 -14.39 -26.73 -38.87
CA ASN A 738 -14.84 -25.81 -37.84
C ASN A 738 -13.70 -24.89 -37.37
N LYS A 739 -12.48 -25.43 -37.25
CA LYS A 739 -11.29 -24.63 -36.89
C LYS A 739 -10.87 -23.68 -38.00
N ILE A 740 -10.96 -24.11 -39.27
CA ILE A 740 -10.71 -23.26 -40.45
C ILE A 740 -11.69 -22.06 -40.44
N ILE A 741 -13.00 -22.31 -40.32
CA ILE A 741 -14.04 -21.26 -40.31
C ILE A 741 -13.84 -20.31 -39.12
N ASN A 742 -13.60 -20.83 -37.91
CA ASN A 742 -13.37 -20.00 -36.72
C ASN A 742 -12.12 -19.11 -36.80
N LYS A 743 -11.17 -19.44 -37.68
CA LYS A 743 -9.94 -18.68 -37.96
C LYS A 743 -9.98 -17.91 -39.29
N THR A 744 -11.09 -17.95 -40.02
CA THR A 744 -11.28 -17.26 -41.31
C THR A 744 -10.17 -17.52 -42.35
N LEU A 745 -9.62 -18.74 -42.38
CA LEU A 745 -8.58 -19.16 -43.32
C LEU A 745 -9.18 -19.71 -44.63
N THR A 746 -8.52 -19.50 -45.76
CA THR A 746 -8.81 -20.21 -47.03
C THR A 746 -7.83 -21.36 -47.27
N MET A 747 -8.21 -22.33 -48.13
CA MET A 747 -7.30 -23.41 -48.53
C MET A 747 -6.12 -22.88 -49.36
N GLU A 748 -6.31 -21.81 -50.13
CA GLU A 748 -5.25 -21.17 -50.93
C GLU A 748 -4.14 -20.65 -50.01
N GLN A 749 -4.50 -19.89 -48.95
CA GLN A 749 -3.54 -19.38 -47.96
C GLN A 749 -2.77 -20.51 -47.26
N ILE A 750 -3.41 -21.66 -47.01
CA ILE A 750 -2.76 -22.83 -46.42
C ILE A 750 -1.80 -23.48 -47.43
N TYR A 751 -2.19 -23.61 -48.70
CA TYR A 751 -1.36 -24.15 -49.78
C TYR A 751 -0.15 -23.26 -50.08
N GLU A 752 -0.35 -21.95 -50.22
CA GLU A 752 0.71 -20.95 -50.37
C GLU A 752 1.72 -21.03 -49.21
N LYS A 753 1.23 -21.14 -47.98
CA LYS A 753 2.09 -21.18 -46.80
C LYS A 753 2.90 -22.48 -46.68
N ILE A 754 2.32 -23.62 -47.08
CA ILE A 754 3.04 -24.90 -47.19
C ILE A 754 4.07 -24.82 -48.32
N SER A 755 3.67 -24.38 -49.51
CA SER A 755 4.56 -24.22 -50.67
C SER A 755 5.71 -23.24 -50.40
N LYS A 756 5.50 -22.22 -49.55
CA LYS A 756 6.55 -21.29 -49.10
C LYS A 756 7.51 -21.88 -48.04
N GLU A 757 7.13 -22.93 -47.31
CA GLU A 757 8.05 -23.62 -46.39
C GLU A 757 8.80 -24.79 -47.04
N PHE A 758 8.33 -25.27 -48.21
CA PHE A 758 8.92 -26.42 -48.93
C PHE A 758 9.40 -26.12 -50.37
N GLY A 759 9.26 -24.90 -50.88
CA GLY A 759 9.72 -24.44 -52.19
C GLY A 759 10.86 -23.41 -52.13
N GLU A 760 11.50 -23.12 -53.27
CA GLU A 760 12.71 -22.29 -53.33
C GLU A 760 12.47 -20.78 -53.56
N ASP A 761 11.30 -20.35 -54.03
CA ASP A 761 11.04 -18.94 -54.40
C ASP A 761 10.56 -18.07 -53.23
N LEU A 762 11.33 -17.02 -52.92
CA LEU A 762 10.94 -15.99 -51.95
C LEU A 762 10.12 -14.88 -52.61
N ASN A 763 8.90 -14.68 -52.12
CA ASN A 763 8.30 -13.35 -52.00
C ASN A 763 7.85 -13.11 -50.56
N ASN A 764 8.13 -11.92 -50.01
CA ASN A 764 7.91 -11.57 -48.61
C ASN A 764 6.97 -10.36 -48.48
N GLU A 765 5.68 -10.65 -48.37
CA GLU A 765 4.71 -9.74 -47.77
C GLU A 765 4.32 -10.25 -46.38
N LEU A 766 4.46 -9.40 -45.35
CA LEU A 766 3.67 -9.43 -44.10
C LEU A 766 4.04 -8.26 -43.18
N PHE A 767 3.48 -7.08 -43.46
CA PHE A 767 3.20 -6.06 -42.45
C PHE A 767 1.84 -5.43 -42.78
N THR A 768 0.81 -5.78 -42.01
CA THR A 768 -0.55 -5.26 -42.19
C THR A 768 -0.65 -3.82 -41.69
N GLY A 769 -1.12 -2.90 -42.54
CA GLY A 769 -1.23 -1.47 -42.22
C GLY A 769 -2.30 -1.10 -41.18
N ASP A 770 -3.09 -2.08 -40.71
CA ASP A 770 -4.24 -1.88 -39.82
C ASP A 770 -3.90 -1.79 -38.32
N VAL A 771 -2.64 -2.07 -37.95
CA VAL A 771 -2.16 -2.03 -36.56
C VAL A 771 -1.56 -0.66 -36.23
N ASP A 772 -1.99 -0.08 -35.10
CA ASP A 772 -1.44 1.16 -34.57
C ASP A 772 -0.16 0.89 -33.76
N TYR A 773 0.98 0.98 -34.45
CA TYR A 773 2.32 0.85 -33.88
C TYR A 773 2.70 1.98 -32.89
N ARG A 774 1.91 3.07 -32.77
CA ARG A 774 2.19 4.19 -31.87
C ARG A 774 1.56 4.03 -30.49
N ARG A 775 0.44 3.30 -30.41
CA ARG A 775 -0.25 2.98 -29.14
C ARG A 775 0.02 1.56 -28.62
N THR A 776 0.48 0.64 -29.47
CA THR A 776 0.71 -0.77 -29.09
C THR A 776 1.74 -0.91 -27.98
N TYR A 777 1.40 -1.70 -26.96
CA TYR A 777 2.14 -1.80 -25.68
C TYR A 777 2.35 -3.26 -25.25
N THR A 778 3.52 -3.59 -24.69
CA THR A 778 3.85 -4.93 -24.15
C THR A 778 4.26 -4.83 -22.68
N ASN A 779 3.87 -5.80 -21.86
CA ASN A 779 4.28 -5.87 -20.46
C ASN A 779 5.69 -6.52 -20.27
N ASP A 780 6.37 -6.89 -21.36
CA ASP A 780 7.78 -7.29 -21.30
C ASP A 780 8.70 -6.06 -21.47
N ILE A 781 9.30 -5.66 -20.34
CA ILE A 781 10.23 -4.53 -20.25
C ILE A 781 11.53 -4.79 -21.06
N ILE A 782 11.95 -6.04 -21.20
CA ILE A 782 13.18 -6.44 -21.91
C ILE A 782 12.94 -6.49 -23.41
N GLU A 783 11.72 -6.84 -23.86
CA GLU A 783 11.27 -6.64 -25.23
C GLU A 783 11.18 -5.13 -25.56
N THR A 784 10.51 -4.36 -24.70
CA THR A 784 10.39 -2.90 -24.83
C THR A 784 11.75 -2.22 -24.99
N PHE A 785 12.73 -2.58 -24.16
CA PHE A 785 14.11 -2.06 -24.24
C PHE A 785 14.81 -2.35 -25.58
N LYS A 786 14.56 -3.51 -26.21
CA LYS A 786 15.16 -3.87 -27.50
C LYS A 786 14.52 -3.14 -28.69
N VAL A 787 13.22 -2.83 -28.60
CA VAL A 787 12.43 -2.26 -29.71
C VAL A 787 12.37 -0.74 -29.63
N PHE A 788 12.11 -0.18 -28.44
CA PHE A 788 11.89 1.25 -28.20
C PHE A 788 13.03 1.93 -27.43
N GLY A 789 14.07 1.18 -27.04
CA GLY A 789 15.23 1.71 -26.32
C GLY A 789 14.98 2.01 -24.84
N ILE A 790 15.93 2.73 -24.23
CA ILE A 790 15.99 2.90 -22.77
C ILE A 790 14.85 3.76 -22.19
N GLU A 791 14.42 4.82 -22.88
CA GLU A 791 13.31 5.68 -22.41
C GLU A 791 11.94 5.00 -22.57
N GLY A 792 11.75 4.21 -23.63
CA GLY A 792 10.58 3.35 -23.76
C GLY A 792 10.48 2.36 -22.60
N ALA A 793 11.61 1.76 -22.21
CA ALA A 793 11.68 0.88 -21.06
C ALA A 793 11.49 1.61 -19.71
N ARG A 794 12.04 2.82 -19.52
CA ARG A 794 11.78 3.68 -18.34
C ARG A 794 10.27 3.84 -18.13
N LYS A 795 9.55 4.30 -19.15
CA LYS A 795 8.11 4.56 -19.04
C LYS A 795 7.29 3.27 -18.88
N ALA A 796 7.72 2.16 -19.49
CA ALA A 796 7.08 0.86 -19.29
C ALA A 796 7.25 0.31 -17.86
N ILE A 797 8.42 0.50 -17.22
CA ILE A 797 8.62 0.14 -15.81
C ILE A 797 7.71 0.99 -14.91
N GLU A 798 7.68 2.32 -15.12
CA GLU A 798 6.84 3.24 -14.35
C GLU A 798 5.35 2.87 -14.44
N TYR A 799 4.87 2.58 -15.66
CA TYR A 799 3.49 2.17 -15.92
C TYR A 799 3.14 0.86 -15.22
N GLU A 800 3.97 -0.18 -15.37
CA GLU A 800 3.75 -1.48 -14.72
C GLU A 800 3.80 -1.39 -13.19
N MET A 801 4.75 -0.64 -12.63
CA MET A 801 4.84 -0.44 -11.18
C MET A 801 3.63 0.31 -10.63
N ASN A 802 3.17 1.37 -11.32
CA ASN A 802 1.96 2.08 -10.95
C ASN A 802 0.71 1.18 -11.08
N HIS A 803 0.61 0.37 -12.14
CA HIS A 803 -0.49 -0.58 -12.33
C HIS A 803 -0.57 -1.61 -11.19
N VAL A 804 0.57 -2.20 -10.82
CA VAL A 804 0.67 -3.16 -9.70
C VAL A 804 0.26 -2.54 -8.36
N LEU A 805 0.71 -1.32 -8.06
CA LEU A 805 0.44 -0.66 -6.77
C LEU A 805 -0.99 -0.11 -6.69
N SER A 806 -1.50 0.47 -7.78
CA SER A 806 -2.87 1.02 -7.86
C SER A 806 -3.96 -0.06 -7.91
N PHE A 807 -3.62 -1.31 -8.25
CA PHE A 807 -4.57 -2.43 -8.29
C PHE A 807 -5.34 -2.64 -6.98
N ASP A 808 -4.70 -2.42 -5.82
CA ASP A 808 -5.32 -2.50 -4.49
C ASP A 808 -5.85 -1.14 -3.98
N GLY A 809 -5.95 -0.13 -4.84
CA GLY A 809 -6.39 1.21 -4.48
C GLY A 809 -5.37 1.99 -3.64
N SER A 810 -4.14 1.48 -3.53
CA SER A 810 -3.02 2.20 -2.92
C SER A 810 -2.48 3.23 -3.89
N TYR A 811 -2.14 4.42 -3.37
CA TYR A 811 -1.50 5.47 -4.13
C TYR A 811 -0.09 5.70 -3.56
N VAL A 812 0.90 5.79 -4.45
CA VAL A 812 2.27 6.20 -4.17
C VAL A 812 2.59 7.39 -5.05
N ASN A 813 3.24 8.41 -4.49
CA ASN A 813 3.60 9.63 -5.22
C ASN A 813 4.57 9.29 -6.37
N SER A 814 4.30 9.81 -7.58
CA SER A 814 5.01 9.45 -8.82
C SER A 814 6.52 9.67 -8.72
N ARG A 815 6.95 10.67 -7.92
CA ARG A 815 8.35 10.98 -7.58
C ARG A 815 9.15 9.74 -7.18
N HIS A 816 8.57 8.89 -6.33
CA HIS A 816 9.21 7.68 -5.80
C HIS A 816 9.38 6.61 -6.87
N LEU A 817 8.36 6.45 -7.74
CA LEU A 817 8.38 5.52 -8.86
C LEU A 817 9.38 5.99 -9.94
N ALA A 818 9.34 7.27 -10.30
CA ALA A 818 10.27 7.88 -11.25
C ALA A 818 11.73 7.73 -10.79
N LEU A 819 12.04 8.07 -9.54
CA LEU A 819 13.39 7.94 -8.99
C LEU A 819 13.91 6.49 -9.02
N LEU A 820 13.03 5.51 -8.78
CA LEU A 820 13.41 4.09 -8.92
C LEU A 820 13.65 3.71 -10.39
N CYS A 821 12.79 4.17 -11.31
CA CYS A 821 12.94 3.92 -12.74
C CYS A 821 14.24 4.53 -13.29
N ASP A 822 14.58 5.76 -12.89
CA ASP A 822 15.84 6.45 -13.23
C ASP A 822 17.07 5.64 -12.75
N ILE A 823 17.06 5.14 -11.52
CA ILE A 823 18.14 4.28 -11.01
C ILE A 823 18.25 2.99 -11.83
N MET A 824 17.12 2.41 -12.28
CA MET A 824 17.13 1.23 -13.14
C MET A 824 17.60 1.49 -14.59
N THR A 825 17.65 2.74 -15.07
CA THR A 825 17.93 3.05 -16.50
C THR A 825 19.13 3.97 -16.76
N THR A 826 19.57 4.79 -15.81
CA THR A 826 20.62 5.83 -15.94
C THR A 826 21.95 5.39 -16.56
N LYS A 827 22.28 4.08 -16.55
CA LYS A 827 23.49 3.53 -17.18
C LYS A 827 23.35 3.23 -18.68
N GLY A 828 22.19 3.48 -19.29
CA GLY A 828 21.90 3.12 -20.69
C GLY A 828 21.59 1.63 -20.91
N HIS A 829 21.62 0.83 -19.83
CA HIS A 829 21.19 -0.57 -19.81
C HIS A 829 20.31 -0.81 -18.57
N LEU A 830 19.37 -1.74 -18.67
CA LEU A 830 18.47 -2.04 -17.55
C LEU A 830 19.22 -2.68 -16.37
N MET A 831 19.13 -2.08 -15.19
CA MET A 831 19.71 -2.61 -13.95
C MET A 831 18.64 -3.27 -13.08
N SER A 832 18.82 -4.57 -12.77
CA SER A 832 17.95 -5.29 -11.83
C SER A 832 18.35 -4.94 -10.40
N ILE A 833 17.40 -4.74 -9.49
CA ILE A 833 17.68 -4.39 -8.08
C ILE A 833 17.98 -5.67 -7.29
N THR A 834 18.88 -6.52 -7.80
CA THR A 834 19.35 -7.79 -7.22
C THR A 834 20.84 -7.66 -6.86
N ARG A 835 21.41 -8.56 -6.06
CA ARG A 835 22.87 -8.64 -5.88
C ARG A 835 23.65 -8.62 -7.20
N HIS A 836 23.11 -9.23 -8.26
CA HIS A 836 23.76 -9.30 -9.57
C HIS A 836 23.65 -8.01 -10.40
N GLY A 837 22.82 -7.04 -9.99
CA GLY A 837 22.84 -5.66 -10.51
C GLY A 837 23.67 -4.75 -9.62
N ILE A 838 23.42 -4.77 -8.30
CA ILE A 838 24.12 -3.92 -7.31
C ILE A 838 25.64 -4.18 -7.34
N ASN A 839 26.09 -5.43 -7.47
CA ASN A 839 27.52 -5.77 -7.57
C ASN A 839 28.13 -5.43 -8.95
N ARG A 840 27.32 -5.06 -9.96
CA ARG A 840 27.80 -4.55 -11.26
C ARG A 840 27.86 -3.02 -11.31
N GLU A 841 27.23 -2.33 -10.37
CA GLU A 841 27.42 -0.90 -10.25
C GLU A 841 28.81 -0.60 -9.68
N ASP A 842 29.42 0.49 -10.17
CA ASP A 842 30.64 1.05 -9.59
C ASP A 842 30.36 1.67 -8.21
N LEU A 843 29.92 0.89 -7.22
CA LEU A 843 29.76 1.33 -5.83
C LEU A 843 31.06 1.16 -5.04
N SER A 844 31.07 1.59 -3.77
CA SER A 844 32.18 1.35 -2.84
C SER A 844 32.37 -0.17 -2.59
N PRO A 845 33.60 -0.68 -2.42
CA PRO A 845 33.85 -2.02 -1.92
C PRO A 845 33.12 -2.32 -0.60
N ILE A 846 33.19 -1.38 0.35
CA ILE A 846 32.59 -1.50 1.68
C ILE A 846 31.06 -1.51 1.57
N MET A 847 30.46 -0.61 0.78
CA MET A 847 29.02 -0.59 0.52
C MET A 847 28.56 -1.90 -0.13
N LYS A 848 29.21 -2.37 -1.21
CA LYS A 848 28.95 -3.68 -1.85
C LYS A 848 29.00 -4.80 -0.79
N SER A 849 30.04 -4.83 0.05
CA SER A 849 30.23 -5.86 1.06
C SER A 849 29.15 -5.87 2.16
N SER A 850 28.42 -4.78 2.37
CA SER A 850 27.29 -4.71 3.32
C SER A 850 26.05 -5.50 2.88
N PHE A 851 26.06 -6.05 1.65
CA PHE A 851 24.91 -6.68 1.02
C PHE A 851 25.25 -8.06 0.44
N GLU A 852 24.67 -9.11 1.05
CA GLU A 852 24.70 -10.53 0.65
C GLU A 852 26.08 -11.22 0.56
N GLU A 853 27.06 -10.67 -0.16
CA GLU A 853 28.30 -11.37 -0.59
C GLU A 853 29.58 -10.72 -0.02
N THR A 854 29.58 -10.43 1.29
CA THR A 854 30.62 -9.67 2.01
C THR A 854 32.05 -10.13 1.75
N VAL A 855 32.31 -11.45 1.81
CA VAL A 855 33.68 -11.99 1.74
C VAL A 855 34.24 -11.94 0.32
N ASP A 856 33.44 -12.36 -0.67
CA ASP A 856 33.90 -12.45 -2.06
C ASP A 856 34.16 -11.05 -2.63
N VAL A 857 33.30 -10.07 -2.33
CA VAL A 857 33.51 -8.66 -2.69
C VAL A 857 34.81 -8.10 -2.10
N LEU A 858 35.14 -8.41 -0.83
CA LEU A 858 36.36 -7.92 -0.20
C LEU A 858 37.62 -8.62 -0.73
N ILE A 859 37.53 -9.89 -1.13
CA ILE A 859 38.62 -10.61 -1.80
C ILE A 859 38.85 -10.04 -3.21
N GLU A 860 37.79 -9.79 -3.97
CA GLU A 860 37.87 -9.20 -5.31
C GLU A 860 38.42 -7.77 -5.26
N ALA A 861 37.93 -6.94 -4.33
CA ALA A 861 38.44 -5.59 -4.11
C ALA A 861 39.92 -5.58 -3.69
N ALA A 862 40.34 -6.50 -2.82
CA ALA A 862 41.75 -6.63 -2.42
C ALA A 862 42.64 -7.13 -3.56
N ALA A 863 42.15 -8.05 -4.41
CA ALA A 863 42.88 -8.58 -5.56
C ALA A 863 43.09 -7.51 -6.65
N HIS A 864 42.09 -6.66 -6.89
CA HIS A 864 42.15 -5.57 -7.87
C HIS A 864 42.67 -4.24 -7.30
N SER A 865 42.87 -4.16 -5.98
CA SER A 865 43.22 -2.92 -5.25
C SER A 865 42.19 -1.79 -5.46
N GLU A 866 40.89 -2.10 -5.36
CA GLU A 866 39.82 -1.11 -5.41
C GLU A 866 39.97 -0.06 -4.29
N TYR A 867 39.84 1.22 -4.65
CA TYR A 867 39.90 2.33 -3.70
C TYR A 867 38.50 2.78 -3.26
N ASP A 868 38.33 3.00 -1.96
CA ASP A 868 37.08 3.45 -1.36
C ASP A 868 37.17 4.94 -0.97
N PRO A 869 36.28 5.82 -1.48
CA PRO A 869 36.29 7.25 -1.15
C PRO A 869 35.65 7.60 0.20
N LEU A 870 35.02 6.65 0.91
CA LEU A 870 34.34 6.86 2.20
C LEU A 870 33.31 8.01 2.16
N LYS A 871 32.47 8.01 1.11
CA LYS A 871 31.40 9.00 0.86
C LYS A 871 30.00 8.43 1.08
N GLY A 872 29.85 7.11 1.12
CA GLY A 872 28.58 6.41 1.28
C GLY A 872 28.15 6.24 2.74
N VAL A 873 26.84 6.09 2.93
CA VAL A 873 26.21 5.99 4.25
C VAL A 873 26.70 4.75 5.01
N SER A 874 26.78 3.60 4.34
CA SER A 874 27.28 2.36 4.94
C SER A 874 28.77 2.43 5.32
N GLU A 875 29.61 3.12 4.53
CA GLU A 875 31.03 3.33 4.87
C GLU A 875 31.17 4.15 6.16
N SER A 876 30.49 5.29 6.25
CA SER A 876 30.56 6.17 7.44
C SER A 876 30.07 5.45 8.69
N ILE A 877 28.95 4.71 8.62
CA ILE A 877 28.40 3.95 9.74
C ILE A 877 29.38 2.87 10.22
N LEU A 878 30.01 2.12 9.30
CA LEU A 878 30.98 1.07 9.65
C LEU A 878 32.26 1.61 10.29
N LEU A 879 32.63 2.86 9.98
CA LEU A 879 33.78 3.55 10.59
C LEU A 879 33.42 4.39 11.83
N GLY A 880 32.14 4.47 12.22
CA GLY A 880 31.68 5.31 13.33
C GLY A 880 31.81 6.81 13.07
N GLN A 881 31.73 7.22 11.79
CA GLN A 881 31.83 8.62 11.35
C GLN A 881 30.45 9.20 11.04
N LEU A 882 30.29 10.52 11.17
CA LEU A 882 29.08 11.22 10.73
C LEU A 882 28.93 11.11 9.21
N ALA A 883 27.83 10.50 8.76
CA ALA A 883 27.52 10.35 7.34
C ALA A 883 27.13 11.71 6.72
N LYS A 884 27.56 11.97 5.48
CA LYS A 884 27.36 13.26 4.80
C LYS A 884 25.97 13.42 4.17
N ILE A 885 24.94 13.29 5.02
CA ILE A 885 23.52 13.22 4.66
C ILE A 885 22.67 14.06 5.62
N GLY A 886 21.56 14.62 5.17
CA GLY A 886 20.64 15.40 6.02
C GLY A 886 21.33 16.50 6.82
N THR A 887 21.24 16.41 8.15
CA THR A 887 21.92 17.27 9.13
C THR A 887 23.44 17.28 9.01
N GLY A 888 24.06 16.18 8.56
CA GLY A 888 25.49 16.07 8.27
C GLY A 888 25.90 16.42 6.84
N ALA A 889 24.98 16.93 5.99
CA ALA A 889 25.29 17.29 4.60
C ALA A 889 26.12 18.59 4.45
N PHE A 890 26.33 19.33 5.54
CA PHE A 890 27.06 20.59 5.60
C PHE A 890 27.90 20.71 6.88
N ASP A 891 28.98 21.49 6.84
CA ASP A 891 29.82 21.77 7.99
C ASP A 891 29.42 23.10 8.66
N ILE A 892 29.34 23.14 10.00
CA ILE A 892 29.00 24.34 10.77
C ILE A 892 30.27 25.10 11.16
N MET A 893 30.34 26.40 10.84
CA MET A 893 31.47 27.28 11.19
C MET A 893 31.02 28.47 12.05
N LEU A 894 31.83 28.83 13.05
CA LEU A 894 31.54 29.93 13.96
C LEU A 894 31.77 31.30 13.29
N ASN A 895 30.72 32.13 13.20
CA ASN A 895 30.86 33.50 12.71
C ASN A 895 31.39 34.43 13.82
N VAL A 896 32.71 34.67 13.80
CA VAL A 896 33.43 35.48 14.80
C VAL A 896 32.95 36.94 14.85
N GLU A 897 32.53 37.52 13.72
CA GLU A 897 32.03 38.91 13.66
C GLU A 897 30.73 39.07 14.46
N LYS A 898 29.80 38.11 14.33
CA LYS A 898 28.58 38.06 15.15
C LYS A 898 28.90 37.80 16.62
N CYS A 899 29.89 36.95 16.93
CA CYS A 899 30.33 36.74 18.32
C CYS A 899 30.89 38.01 18.96
N ALA A 900 31.59 38.87 18.21
CA ALA A 900 32.08 40.16 18.73
C ALA A 900 30.96 41.15 19.09
N SER A 901 29.73 40.94 18.60
CA SER A 901 28.53 41.72 18.95
C SER A 901 27.68 41.09 20.07
N ALA A 902 28.02 39.88 20.52
CA ALA A 902 27.28 39.21 21.58
C ALA A 902 27.69 39.74 22.97
N MET A 903 26.70 40.01 23.82
CA MET A 903 26.90 40.29 25.25
C MET A 903 26.35 39.14 26.08
N GLU A 904 27.13 38.65 27.03
CA GLU A 904 26.65 37.67 28.01
C GLU A 904 25.69 38.34 29.00
N VAL A 905 24.50 37.75 29.17
CA VAL A 905 23.51 38.18 30.15
C VAL A 905 23.63 37.27 31.38
N PRO A 906 24.02 37.77 32.56
CA PRO A 906 24.16 36.94 33.76
C PRO A 906 22.80 36.36 34.16
N THR A 907 22.76 35.04 34.34
CA THR A 907 21.55 34.22 34.47
C THR A 907 20.76 34.42 35.77
N THR A 908 21.15 35.35 36.64
CA THR A 908 20.50 35.59 37.94
C THR A 908 19.20 36.41 37.85
N ASN A 909 18.95 37.10 36.74
CA ASN A 909 17.81 38.04 36.58
C ASN A 909 16.90 37.68 35.38
N ILE A 910 16.75 36.40 35.04
CA ILE A 910 16.00 35.96 33.84
C ILE A 910 14.54 36.45 33.86
N ASP A 911 13.86 36.39 35.02
CA ASP A 911 12.48 36.85 35.18
C ASP A 911 12.28 38.33 34.83
N SER A 912 13.31 39.17 35.02
CA SER A 912 13.27 40.60 34.70
C SER A 912 13.60 40.91 33.23
N PHE A 913 14.20 39.96 32.51
CA PHE A 913 14.73 40.20 31.16
C PHE A 913 13.67 40.00 30.07
N HIS A 914 12.69 39.12 30.33
CA HIS A 914 11.63 38.76 29.38
C HIS A 914 10.65 39.91 29.08
N GLU A 915 10.51 40.87 30.00
CA GLU A 915 9.67 42.07 29.85
C GLU A 915 10.33 43.14 28.95
N LEU A 916 11.67 43.17 28.89
CA LEU A 916 12.43 44.21 28.21
C LEU A 916 12.42 44.07 26.68
N MET A 917 12.40 42.82 26.19
CA MET A 917 12.51 42.45 24.77
C MET A 917 11.22 42.61 23.95
N LEU A 918 10.11 43.01 24.58
CA LEU A 918 8.85 43.30 23.86
C LEU A 918 9.00 44.52 22.94
N PRO A 919 8.60 44.45 21.65
CA PRO A 919 8.53 45.62 20.79
C PRO A 919 7.58 46.69 21.34
N ASP A 920 7.89 47.98 21.16
CA ASP A 920 7.12 49.08 21.78
C ASP A 920 5.66 49.18 21.29
N ALA A 921 5.35 48.64 20.10
CA ALA A 921 3.97 48.45 19.65
C ALA A 921 3.18 47.50 20.58
N MET A 922 3.82 46.44 21.05
CA MET A 922 3.24 45.42 21.93
C MET A 922 3.11 45.93 23.38
N LYS A 923 4.04 46.78 23.83
CA LYS A 923 3.95 47.48 25.12
C LYS A 923 2.71 48.39 25.20
N LYS A 924 2.34 49.07 24.11
CA LYS A 924 1.10 49.88 24.03
C LYS A 924 -0.17 49.01 24.04
N TYR A 925 -0.15 47.85 23.38
CA TYR A 925 -1.29 46.93 23.36
C TYR A 925 -1.59 46.37 24.77
N ASN A 926 -0.55 45.92 25.48
CA ASN A 926 -0.67 45.36 26.82
C ASN A 926 -1.17 46.39 27.87
N GLN A 927 -0.96 47.69 27.65
CA GLN A 927 -1.47 48.74 28.54
C GLN A 927 -2.99 48.98 28.45
N GLN A 928 -3.69 48.45 27.43
CA GLN A 928 -5.14 48.65 27.28
C GLN A 928 -6.00 47.43 27.64
N HIS A 929 -5.41 46.24 27.80
CA HIS A 929 -6.14 44.98 28.05
C HIS A 929 -5.61 44.16 29.24
N VAL A 930 -5.46 44.79 30.41
CA VAL A 930 -5.14 44.09 31.67
C VAL A 930 -6.42 43.60 32.35
N THR A 931 -6.93 42.40 32.00
CA THR A 931 -7.89 41.64 32.86
C THR A 931 -8.05 40.13 32.53
N ALA A 932 -6.96 39.42 32.17
CA ALA A 932 -6.94 37.95 32.18
C ALA A 932 -5.52 37.38 32.33
N LEU A 933 -5.16 36.88 33.51
CA LEU A 933 -3.93 36.09 33.71
C LEU A 933 -4.23 34.62 33.43
N THR A 934 -3.46 33.98 32.55
CA THR A 934 -3.58 32.55 32.23
C THR A 934 -2.70 31.70 33.15
N PRO A 935 -3.23 30.64 33.79
CA PRO A 935 -2.48 29.84 34.77
C PRO A 935 -1.75 28.65 34.11
N TRP A 936 -0.41 28.72 34.01
CA TRP A 936 0.44 27.61 33.54
C TRP A 936 1.81 27.53 34.27
N ILE A 937 1.78 27.50 35.61
CA ILE A 937 2.97 27.22 36.45
C ILE A 937 2.75 26.08 37.46
N GLU A 938 1.51 25.76 37.85
CA GLU A 938 1.22 24.74 38.88
C GLU A 938 0.59 23.45 38.31
N SER A 939 1.41 22.53 37.76
CA SER A 939 1.13 21.06 37.74
C SER A 939 2.25 20.20 37.11
N MET A 940 3.49 20.34 37.59
CA MET A 940 4.51 19.28 37.44
C MET A 940 4.73 18.62 38.80
N PRO A 941 4.52 17.29 38.95
CA PRO A 941 4.81 16.61 40.21
C PRO A 941 6.32 16.51 40.40
N ILE A 942 6.87 17.29 41.33
CA ILE A 942 8.27 17.21 41.73
C ILE A 942 8.49 15.84 42.40
N SER A 943 9.10 14.91 41.67
CA SER A 943 9.66 13.67 42.23
C SER A 943 11.13 13.89 42.65
N PRO A 944 11.65 13.14 43.64
CA PRO A 944 12.79 13.63 44.41
C PRO A 944 14.12 13.54 43.66
N SER A 945 14.91 14.61 43.75
CA SER A 945 16.35 14.57 43.49
C SER A 945 17.01 13.63 44.50
N TYR A 946 17.52 12.50 44.04
CA TYR A 946 18.37 11.62 44.83
C TYR A 946 19.76 11.55 44.22
N GLU A 947 20.74 12.13 44.90
CA GLU A 947 22.14 12.05 44.51
C GLU A 947 22.64 10.61 44.68
N SER A 948 23.30 10.05 43.66
CA SER A 948 23.92 8.74 43.72
C SER A 948 25.40 8.81 43.31
N TYR A 949 26.21 9.16 44.31
CA TYR A 949 27.66 8.97 44.42
C TYR A 949 28.31 8.07 43.34
N HIS A 950 29.27 8.62 42.60
CA HIS A 950 30.30 7.81 41.95
C HIS A 950 31.14 7.11 43.02
N ALA A 951 30.95 5.80 43.18
CA ALA A 951 31.86 4.96 43.95
C ALA A 951 33.07 4.57 43.08
N SER A 952 34.25 5.09 43.40
CA SER A 952 35.50 4.74 42.72
C SER A 952 36.62 4.41 43.71
N GLY A 953 37.35 3.33 43.43
CA GLY A 953 38.51 2.85 44.16
C GLY A 953 39.05 1.58 43.51
N ALA A 954 40.31 1.17 43.67
CA ALA A 954 41.44 1.81 44.36
C ALA A 954 42.78 1.24 43.79
N THR A 955 43.98 1.78 44.02
CA THR A 955 44.39 2.85 44.97
C THR A 955 45.01 4.03 44.16
N PRO A 956 46.29 4.52 44.23
CA PRO A 956 47.48 4.20 45.03
C PRO A 956 47.73 5.16 46.22
N ILE A 957 48.79 4.85 46.99
CA ILE A 957 49.45 5.61 48.08
C ILE A 957 50.95 5.59 47.71
N PRO A 958 51.84 6.58 48.03
CA PRO A 958 51.88 7.54 49.16
C PRO A 958 51.92 9.03 48.71
N SER A 959 52.08 10.07 49.56
CA SER A 959 52.60 10.17 50.95
C SER A 959 51.87 11.22 51.82
N PHE A 960 52.05 11.14 53.14
CA PHE A 960 51.41 11.99 54.17
C PHE A 960 52.38 13.02 54.78
N ASP A 961 51.87 14.22 55.09
CA ASP A 961 52.33 15.13 56.16
C ASP A 961 51.13 16.07 56.43
N SER A 962 50.43 15.97 57.58
CA SER A 962 50.66 16.66 58.86
C SER A 962 50.23 18.16 58.83
N THR A 963 49.61 18.79 59.84
CA THR A 963 49.45 18.53 61.30
C THR A 963 48.11 19.10 61.85
N ASN A 964 47.91 19.01 63.19
CA ASN A 964 47.11 19.88 64.06
C ASN A 964 45.58 19.71 64.22
N SER A 965 45.28 18.83 65.18
CA SER A 965 44.23 18.94 66.21
C SER A 965 44.02 20.31 66.89
N LEU A 966 42.84 20.53 67.48
CA LEU A 966 42.61 20.88 68.91
C LEU A 966 41.07 20.78 69.23
N SER A 967 40.63 20.05 70.27
CA SER A 967 40.18 20.50 71.63
C SER A 967 38.95 21.44 71.66
N ASP A 968 37.95 21.36 72.57
CA ASP A 968 37.68 20.48 73.73
C ASP A 968 36.23 20.70 74.26
N TYR A 969 35.88 20.13 75.44
CA TYR A 969 34.77 20.52 76.37
C TYR A 969 33.33 19.95 76.22
N SER A 970 33.19 18.70 76.64
CA SER A 970 32.42 18.26 77.84
C SER A 970 30.96 18.70 78.15
N MET A 971 30.09 17.68 78.31
CA MET A 971 29.20 17.42 79.48
C MET A 971 28.13 18.45 79.95
N SER A 972 26.85 18.17 79.62
CA SER A 972 25.75 17.66 80.51
C SER A 972 25.50 18.23 81.94
N PRO A 973 24.32 17.99 82.59
CA PRO A 973 22.99 17.56 82.10
C PRO A 973 21.78 18.37 82.68
N LEU A 974 20.56 17.97 82.25
CA LEU A 974 19.21 18.06 82.87
C LEU A 974 19.03 18.63 84.30
N ASP A 975 17.93 19.37 84.51
CA ASP A 975 17.17 19.35 85.78
C ASP A 975 15.64 19.60 85.61
N TYR A 976 14.83 19.30 86.63
CA TYR A 976 13.37 19.10 86.58
C TYR A 976 12.53 20.10 87.43
N LEU A 977 11.39 20.58 86.89
CA LEU A 977 10.23 21.13 87.63
C LEU A 977 8.96 21.05 86.74
N SER A 978 7.71 21.13 87.21
CA SER A 978 6.98 20.61 88.39
C SER A 978 5.51 21.11 88.34
N PRO A 979 4.54 20.57 89.13
CA PRO A 979 3.10 20.72 88.84
C PRO A 979 2.31 21.71 89.74
N SER A 980 0.96 21.72 89.60
CA SER A 980 -0.06 22.55 90.30
C SER A 980 -0.20 24.00 89.75
N SER A 981 -1.26 24.80 89.99
CA SER A 981 -2.32 24.83 91.01
C SER A 981 -3.64 25.47 90.51
N PRO A 982 -4.77 25.41 91.25
CA PRO A 982 -6.08 26.02 90.88
C PRO A 982 -6.39 27.36 91.60
N THR A 983 -7.40 28.12 91.14
CA THR A 983 -8.40 28.84 91.99
C THR A 983 -9.53 29.53 91.19
N ASN A 984 -10.63 29.89 91.89
CA ASN A 984 -11.86 30.54 91.39
C ASN A 984 -11.96 32.02 91.80
N LEU A 985 -12.98 32.74 91.27
CA LEU A 985 -13.92 33.72 91.90
C LEU A 985 -14.57 34.57 90.77
N THR A 986 -15.86 34.92 90.67
CA THR A 986 -17.16 34.60 91.34
C THR A 986 -18.29 35.12 90.43
N SER A 987 -19.57 34.70 90.42
CA SER A 987 -20.38 33.69 91.16
C SER A 987 -21.44 33.12 90.16
N SER A 988 -22.72 32.73 90.35
CA SER A 988 -23.76 32.61 91.43
C SER A 988 -24.99 31.88 90.83
N SER A 989 -25.95 31.25 91.52
CA SER A 989 -26.02 30.62 92.85
C SER A 989 -27.41 29.95 93.08
N ILE A 990 -27.51 28.96 93.99
CA ILE A 990 -28.73 28.47 94.69
C ILE A 990 -29.77 27.59 93.93
N GLN A 991 -29.71 26.28 94.25
CA GLN A 991 -30.79 25.31 94.58
C GLN A 991 -32.00 24.99 93.66
N SER A 992 -31.87 23.82 92.98
CA SER A 992 -32.63 22.56 93.24
C SER A 992 -34.14 22.38 92.98
N ARG A 993 -34.47 21.13 92.55
CA ARG A 993 -35.72 20.35 92.67
C ARG A 993 -36.86 20.54 91.65
N ILE A 994 -37.27 19.38 91.09
CA ILE A 994 -38.65 18.85 90.97
C ILE A 994 -39.56 19.27 89.78
N HIS A 995 -40.08 18.21 89.13
CA HIS A 995 -41.35 18.04 88.37
C HIS A 995 -41.69 18.78 87.05
N LEU A 996 -42.22 17.94 86.14
CA LEU A 996 -43.44 18.07 85.32
C LEU A 996 -43.50 18.99 84.08
N SER A 997 -44.45 18.58 83.21
CA SER A 997 -45.16 19.33 82.16
C SER A 997 -44.67 20.76 81.88
N GLY A 998 -44.21 21.06 80.68
CA GLY A 998 -45.12 21.19 79.52
C GLY A 998 -45.46 22.68 79.33
N SER A 999 -46.34 23.11 78.44
CA SER A 999 -46.99 22.51 77.26
C SER A 999 -47.90 23.59 76.64
N GLN A 1000 -48.35 23.40 75.39
CA GLN A 1000 -49.42 24.22 74.75
C GLN A 1000 -49.03 25.68 74.43
N TYR A 1001 -49.67 26.42 73.52
CA TYR A 1001 -50.40 26.16 72.26
C TYR A 1001 -50.50 27.57 71.56
N ASN A 1002 -50.89 27.80 70.30
CA ASN A 1002 -51.57 27.05 69.23
C ASN A 1002 -51.15 27.72 67.87
N SER A 1003 -51.54 27.31 66.66
CA SER A 1003 -52.59 26.40 66.16
C SER A 1003 -52.31 25.89 64.74
N SER A 1004 -52.84 24.69 64.43
CA SER A 1004 -53.37 24.24 63.10
C SER A 1004 -52.49 24.27 61.84
N SER A 1005 -52.46 23.24 60.97
CA SER A 1005 -53.12 21.91 61.02
C SER A 1005 -52.69 21.01 59.84
N VAL A 1006 -52.46 19.70 60.11
CA VAL A 1006 -52.67 18.52 59.20
C VAL A 1006 -51.83 18.48 57.89
N GLY A 1007 -51.05 17.45 57.55
CA GLY A 1007 -50.86 16.10 58.08
C GLY A 1007 -51.51 15.02 57.18
N HIS A 1008 -50.87 13.95 56.70
CA HIS A 1008 -49.50 13.43 56.85
C HIS A 1008 -49.14 12.72 55.49
N TYR A 1009 -48.17 11.83 55.25
CA TYR A 1009 -47.28 10.95 56.05
C TYR A 1009 -45.95 10.71 55.29
N GLY A 1010 -44.98 10.07 55.95
CA GLY A 1010 -43.84 9.35 55.34
C GLY A 1010 -43.71 7.97 56.04
N PRO A 1011 -42.50 7.43 56.30
CA PRO A 1011 -41.15 7.84 55.87
C PRO A 1011 -40.38 6.61 55.27
N GLU A 1012 -39.04 6.41 55.25
CA GLU A 1012 -37.84 7.13 55.72
C GLU A 1012 -36.60 6.68 54.89
N PRO A 1013 -35.72 7.57 54.41
CA PRO A 1013 -34.38 7.24 53.89
C PRO A 1013 -33.25 7.72 54.82
N ILE A 1014 -32.03 7.13 54.77
CA ILE A 1014 -30.77 7.76 55.29
C ILE A 1014 -29.48 7.05 54.76
N PRO A 1015 -28.30 7.71 54.68
CA PRO A 1015 -27.09 7.22 53.99
C PRO A 1015 -25.81 7.02 54.87
N TYR A 1016 -24.73 6.51 54.23
CA TYR A 1016 -23.25 6.62 54.47
C TYR A 1016 -22.69 7.40 55.71
N SER A 1017 -21.53 7.13 56.33
CA SER A 1017 -20.42 6.11 56.24
C SER A 1017 -19.47 6.31 57.48
N PRO A 1018 -18.33 5.57 57.72
CA PRO A 1018 -17.05 5.81 57.01
C PRO A 1018 -15.95 4.68 56.97
N ILE A 1019 -15.04 4.79 55.98
CA ILE A 1019 -13.56 4.64 56.00
C ILE A 1019 -12.87 3.60 56.95
N SER A 1020 -12.10 2.63 56.40
CA SER A 1020 -10.60 2.51 56.58
C SER A 1020 -9.94 1.15 56.21
N LEU A 1021 -8.62 1.22 55.97
CA LEU A 1021 -7.55 0.21 56.20
C LEU A 1021 -7.29 -0.95 55.21
N SER A 1022 -6.13 -1.60 55.42
CA SER A 1022 -5.30 -2.31 54.44
C SER A 1022 -4.35 -3.35 55.08
N TYR A 1023 -3.57 -4.07 54.24
CA TYR A 1023 -2.53 -5.08 54.57
C TYR A 1023 -2.96 -6.48 55.10
N ASN A 1024 -2.48 -7.53 54.42
CA ASN A 1024 -1.64 -8.67 54.89
C ASN A 1024 -1.53 -9.01 56.39
N PRO A 1025 -1.15 -10.27 56.80
CA PRO A 1025 -1.02 -11.56 56.08
C PRO A 1025 -1.46 -12.82 56.93
N VAL A 1026 -0.89 -14.01 56.63
CA VAL A 1026 -0.56 -15.15 57.55
C VAL A 1026 -1.59 -16.26 57.88
N THR A 1027 -1.24 -17.49 57.43
CA THR A 1027 -1.48 -18.89 57.91
C THR A 1027 -2.87 -19.45 58.33
N SER A 1028 -3.06 -20.72 57.95
CA SER A 1028 -3.97 -21.75 58.50
C SER A 1028 -3.43 -22.33 59.85
N PRO A 1029 -3.96 -23.40 60.51
CA PRO A 1029 -5.02 -24.36 60.12
C PRO A 1029 -5.99 -24.84 61.25
N LYS A 1030 -6.81 -25.88 60.93
CA LYS A 1030 -7.40 -26.98 61.76
C LYS A 1030 -8.94 -27.10 61.80
N PHE A 1031 -9.40 -28.32 61.57
CA PHE A 1031 -10.71 -28.89 61.92
C PHE A 1031 -10.65 -29.52 63.34
N LEU A 1032 -11.78 -29.68 64.05
CA LEU A 1032 -12.60 -30.91 64.09
C LEU A 1032 -13.77 -30.81 65.12
N ASP A 1033 -14.73 -31.75 64.98
CA ASP A 1033 -15.72 -32.30 65.96
C ASP A 1033 -17.20 -32.05 65.62
N THR A 1034 -18.15 -33.00 65.73
CA THR A 1034 -18.03 -34.48 65.93
C THR A 1034 -19.24 -35.23 65.33
N SER A 1035 -18.97 -36.38 64.68
CA SER A 1035 -19.82 -37.60 64.53
C SER A 1035 -21.36 -37.43 64.39
N THR A 1036 -21.99 -37.83 63.29
CA THR A 1036 -22.26 -39.22 62.85
C THR A 1036 -23.08 -39.19 61.54
N LYS A 1037 -23.48 -40.26 60.80
CA LYS A 1037 -23.01 -41.61 60.36
C LYS A 1037 -24.11 -42.11 59.37
N GLN A 1038 -23.96 -43.02 58.41
CA GLN A 1038 -22.86 -43.69 57.67
C GLN A 1038 -23.52 -44.27 56.38
N GLY A 1039 -22.87 -44.44 55.23
CA GLY A 1039 -21.49 -44.09 54.84
C GLY A 1039 -21.16 -44.64 53.43
N LEU A 1040 -19.87 -44.52 53.05
CA LEU A 1040 -19.20 -45.11 51.87
C LEU A 1040 -19.66 -44.66 50.47
N THR A 1041 -18.81 -44.11 49.58
CA THR A 1041 -17.79 -43.04 49.65
C THR A 1041 -17.21 -42.86 48.24
N SER A 1042 -17.02 -41.61 47.80
CA SER A 1042 -16.41 -41.25 46.52
C SER A 1042 -15.04 -40.52 46.74
N PRO A 1043 -14.61 -39.44 46.05
CA PRO A 1043 -13.71 -39.53 44.88
C PRO A 1043 -12.56 -38.45 44.82
N PHE A 1044 -11.99 -38.23 43.61
CA PHE A 1044 -11.34 -36.99 43.08
C PHE A 1044 -9.94 -36.47 43.58
N TYR A 1045 -9.00 -36.36 42.61
CA TYR A 1045 -8.01 -35.28 42.30
C TYR A 1045 -6.76 -34.91 43.19
N LEU A 1046 -5.55 -34.98 42.55
CA LEU A 1046 -4.40 -34.02 42.40
C LEU A 1046 -3.91 -33.06 43.55
N PRO A 1047 -2.74 -32.36 43.46
CA PRO A 1047 -1.33 -32.75 43.14
C PRO A 1047 -0.28 -32.07 44.10
N THR A 1048 1.07 -32.26 43.93
CA THR A 1048 2.20 -31.28 44.16
C THR A 1048 3.63 -31.93 44.14
N SER A 1049 4.70 -31.14 44.30
CA SER A 1049 6.16 -31.44 44.07
C SER A 1049 7.05 -31.01 45.28
N PRO A 1050 8.36 -30.65 45.14
CA PRO A 1050 9.59 -31.39 44.78
C PRO A 1050 10.65 -31.45 45.93
N TYR A 1051 11.81 -32.12 45.77
CA TYR A 1051 13.13 -31.71 46.34
C TYR A 1051 14.32 -32.48 45.68
N SER A 1052 15.55 -32.42 46.22
CA SER A 1052 16.81 -32.52 45.46
C SER A 1052 17.92 -33.48 45.99
N GLN A 1053 19.00 -33.59 45.21
CA GLN A 1053 20.40 -33.92 45.55
C GLN A 1053 20.94 -35.38 45.57
N THR A 1054 22.23 -35.45 45.17
CA THR A 1054 23.32 -36.43 45.44
C THR A 1054 23.33 -37.85 44.84
N TYR A 1055 24.44 -38.11 44.12
CA TYR A 1055 25.28 -39.32 43.96
C TYR A 1055 24.81 -40.71 44.44
N PRO A 1056 25.23 -41.77 43.71
CA PRO A 1056 26.47 -42.46 44.11
C PRO A 1056 27.54 -42.60 43.00
N THR A 1057 28.73 -43.07 43.39
CA THR A 1057 29.94 -43.28 42.56
C THR A 1057 30.60 -44.64 42.87
N PHE A 1058 31.65 -45.01 42.11
CA PHE A 1058 32.54 -46.20 42.28
C PHE A 1058 31.93 -47.59 41.99
N SER A 1059 32.65 -48.60 41.47
CA SER A 1059 33.93 -48.68 40.70
C SER A 1059 34.25 -50.15 40.33
N SER A 1060 35.28 -50.38 39.49
CA SER A 1060 36.18 -51.57 39.48
C SER A 1060 35.54 -52.96 39.15
N ASP A 1061 36.20 -53.93 38.50
CA ASP A 1061 37.64 -54.24 38.38
C ASP A 1061 37.91 -55.27 37.24
N ARG A 1062 39.20 -55.50 36.86
CA ARG A 1062 39.76 -56.66 36.08
C ARG A 1062 39.42 -56.83 34.58
N LEU A 1063 40.15 -57.66 33.79
CA LEU A 1063 41.61 -57.82 33.50
C LEU A 1063 41.83 -58.94 32.43
N TYR A 1064 43.02 -58.99 31.78
CA TYR A 1064 43.56 -60.05 30.87
C TYR A 1064 42.89 -60.21 29.46
N THR A 1065 43.53 -59.90 28.30
CA THR A 1065 44.62 -60.58 27.51
C THR A 1065 44.18 -61.84 26.73
N SER A 1066 44.60 -62.14 25.47
CA SER A 1066 45.52 -61.49 24.50
C SER A 1066 45.57 -62.18 23.09
N THR A 1067 46.18 -61.52 22.08
CA THR A 1067 46.87 -62.08 20.86
C THR A 1067 46.02 -62.81 19.77
N SER A 1068 46.37 -62.94 18.47
CA SER A 1068 47.65 -62.85 17.70
C SER A 1068 47.52 -62.59 16.17
N SER A 1069 48.53 -61.96 15.53
CA SER A 1069 49.13 -62.14 14.15
C SER A 1069 48.26 -62.29 12.86
N THR A 1070 48.47 -61.71 11.66
CA THR A 1070 49.54 -60.99 10.86
C THR A 1070 50.28 -61.77 9.72
N SER A 1071 50.13 -61.30 8.45
CA SER A 1071 51.04 -61.50 7.27
C SER A 1071 51.05 -62.90 6.58
N PRO A 1072 51.74 -63.20 5.42
CA PRO A 1072 52.55 -62.36 4.48
C PRO A 1072 52.51 -62.66 2.90
N VAL A 1073 52.63 -61.60 2.05
CA VAL A 1073 53.64 -61.40 0.93
C VAL A 1073 53.71 -62.24 -0.42
N LYS A 1074 54.02 -61.52 -1.55
CA LYS A 1074 54.78 -61.85 -2.84
C LYS A 1074 54.14 -62.25 -4.22
N SER A 1075 54.10 -61.27 -5.14
CA SER A 1075 54.74 -61.14 -6.50
C SER A 1075 54.64 -62.13 -7.71
N SER A 1076 54.24 -61.55 -8.88
CA SER A 1076 54.87 -61.61 -10.26
C SER A 1076 54.48 -62.68 -11.33
N PHE A 1077 54.79 -62.35 -12.62
CA PHE A 1077 54.47 -62.97 -13.95
C PHE A 1077 53.08 -62.67 -14.57
N LEU A 1078 52.84 -62.57 -15.90
CA LEU A 1078 53.56 -61.99 -17.07
C LEU A 1078 52.65 -62.03 -18.35
N ASN A 1079 52.58 -60.96 -19.18
CA ASN A 1079 52.06 -60.78 -20.59
C ASN A 1079 50.87 -61.63 -21.15
N HIS A 1080 49.93 -61.10 -21.96
CA HIS A 1080 50.10 -60.39 -23.24
C HIS A 1080 48.85 -59.61 -23.77
N LEU A 1081 49.10 -58.43 -24.37
CA LEU A 1081 48.45 -57.75 -25.54
C LEU A 1081 46.94 -57.34 -25.60
N ASN A 1082 46.76 -56.08 -26.07
CA ASN A 1082 45.64 -55.47 -26.83
C ASN A 1082 44.27 -55.30 -26.11
N ASN A 1083 43.50 -54.20 -26.22
CA ASN A 1083 43.57 -52.93 -26.98
C ASN A 1083 42.51 -51.95 -26.38
N GLN A 1084 42.23 -50.71 -26.84
CA GLN A 1084 42.96 -49.47 -27.23
C GLN A 1084 41.87 -48.40 -27.55
N ILE A 1085 42.03 -47.06 -27.54
CA ILE A 1085 43.09 -46.12 -27.13
C ILE A 1085 42.47 -44.70 -26.94
N SER A 1086 42.96 -43.86 -26.00
CA SER A 1086 43.00 -42.38 -26.12
C SER A 1086 43.98 -41.76 -25.09
N PRO A 1087 44.76 -40.68 -25.39
CA PRO A 1087 46.11 -40.57 -24.80
C PRO A 1087 46.53 -39.24 -24.10
N LYS A 1088 47.26 -39.40 -22.97
CA LYS A 1088 48.37 -38.55 -22.42
C LYS A 1088 47.99 -37.19 -21.79
N TYR A 1089 48.31 -36.89 -20.50
CA TYR A 1089 49.63 -36.71 -19.81
C TYR A 1089 50.41 -35.48 -20.28
N THR A 1090 50.90 -34.56 -19.43
CA THR A 1090 51.89 -34.68 -18.30
C THR A 1090 51.75 -33.51 -17.27
N ALA A 1091 52.51 -33.33 -16.16
CA ALA A 1091 53.10 -34.21 -15.12
C ALA A 1091 53.72 -33.36 -13.94
N LYS A 1092 54.05 -34.01 -12.80
CA LYS A 1092 54.92 -33.56 -11.66
C LYS A 1092 54.37 -32.64 -10.52
N ASN A 1093 53.76 -33.25 -9.49
CA ASN A 1093 54.29 -33.48 -8.11
C ASN A 1093 55.65 -32.83 -7.70
N LEU A 1094 55.99 -32.59 -6.42
CA LEU A 1094 55.50 -33.08 -5.09
C LEU A 1094 55.89 -32.09 -3.94
N SER A 1095 55.69 -32.44 -2.66
CA SER A 1095 55.75 -31.55 -1.47
C SER A 1095 56.64 -32.03 -0.29
N TYR A 1096 56.84 -31.14 0.71
CA TYR A 1096 57.32 -31.29 2.11
C TYR A 1096 58.80 -31.01 2.55
N SER A 1097 58.92 -30.02 3.46
CA SER A 1097 59.73 -29.97 4.72
C SER A 1097 61.22 -29.50 4.77
N PRO A 1098 61.75 -29.00 5.93
CA PRO A 1098 62.85 -27.99 5.97
C PRO A 1098 64.04 -28.23 6.95
N THR A 1099 65.13 -27.44 6.88
CA THR A 1099 66.04 -27.06 8.01
C THR A 1099 67.04 -25.91 7.70
N SER A 1100 67.15 -24.93 8.63
CA SER A 1100 68.33 -24.17 9.18
C SER A 1100 69.57 -23.77 8.33
N PRO A 1101 70.36 -22.71 8.70
CA PRO A 1101 70.30 -21.75 9.83
C PRO A 1101 70.03 -20.29 9.29
N THR A 1102 70.51 -19.10 9.71
CA THR A 1102 71.53 -18.58 10.69
C THR A 1102 71.23 -17.11 11.06
N ILE A 1103 71.76 -16.54 12.17
CA ILE A 1103 71.48 -15.14 12.62
C ILE A 1103 72.72 -14.42 13.25
N PRO A 1104 73.06 -13.16 12.89
CA PRO A 1104 74.08 -12.29 13.56
C PRO A 1104 73.48 -11.19 14.49
N ARG A 1105 74.17 -10.03 14.67
CA ARG A 1105 73.96 -8.90 15.62
C ARG A 1105 74.46 -7.58 14.97
N TYR A 1106 74.08 -6.36 15.37
CA TYR A 1106 73.71 -5.75 16.67
C TYR A 1106 72.51 -4.78 16.47
N SER A 1107 71.38 -4.86 17.20
CA SER A 1107 70.98 -4.07 18.41
C SER A 1107 71.09 -2.52 18.26
N TRP A 1108 70.25 -1.66 18.84
CA TRP A 1108 69.56 -1.61 20.16
C TRP A 1108 68.28 -0.71 20.09
N SER A 1109 67.51 -0.39 21.15
CA SER A 1109 66.71 -1.21 22.10
C SER A 1109 65.84 -0.31 23.01
N SER A 1110 64.55 -0.63 23.26
CA SER A 1110 63.64 0.12 24.17
C SER A 1110 62.84 -0.82 25.11
N PRO A 1111 62.44 -0.40 26.34
CA PRO A 1111 61.64 -1.17 27.32
C PRO A 1111 60.14 -0.77 27.33
N ASN A 1112 59.16 -1.49 27.95
CA ASN A 1112 59.11 -2.84 28.56
C ASN A 1112 57.64 -3.38 28.70
N TYR A 1113 57.54 -4.66 29.09
CA TYR A 1113 56.40 -5.51 29.53
C TYR A 1113 55.53 -4.96 30.71
N SER A 1114 54.33 -5.47 31.12
CA SER A 1114 53.53 -6.69 30.76
C SER A 1114 52.03 -6.67 31.22
N SER A 1115 51.26 -7.66 30.72
CA SER A 1115 50.37 -8.64 31.44
C SER A 1115 48.88 -8.40 31.80
N GLN A 1116 48.16 -9.53 31.76
CA GLN A 1116 46.88 -9.95 32.40
C GLN A 1116 45.52 -9.76 31.66
N SER A 1117 44.64 -10.74 31.90
CA SER A 1117 43.25 -10.90 31.40
C SER A 1117 42.30 -11.01 32.60
N PRO A 1118 41.01 -10.68 32.45
CA PRO A 1118 39.97 -11.71 32.17
C PRO A 1118 38.81 -11.17 31.30
N ALA A 1119 37.63 -11.80 31.16
CA ALA A 1119 37.24 -13.15 30.70
C ALA A 1119 35.69 -13.22 30.67
N TYR A 1120 35.08 -13.97 29.73
CA TYR A 1120 33.61 -14.18 29.58
C TYR A 1120 32.76 -12.92 29.22
N SER A 1121 31.58 -13.00 28.58
CA SER A 1121 30.90 -14.10 27.85
C SER A 1121 29.84 -13.55 26.88
N LEU A 1122 29.67 -14.19 25.73
CA LEU A 1122 28.50 -14.03 24.83
C LEU A 1122 27.32 -14.89 25.30
N LEU A 1123 26.08 -14.43 25.02
CA LEU A 1123 24.95 -15.32 24.73
C LEU A 1123 23.82 -14.57 24.00
N SER A 1124 23.78 -14.73 22.69
CA SER A 1124 22.58 -14.53 21.86
C SER A 1124 21.88 -15.87 21.63
N PRO A 1125 20.69 -15.86 21.03
CA PRO A 1125 20.43 -16.86 19.99
C PRO A 1125 19.97 -16.19 18.68
N SER A 1126 20.73 -16.40 17.62
CA SER A 1126 20.33 -16.12 16.25
C SER A 1126 20.00 -17.42 15.53
N TYR A 1127 19.05 -17.38 14.59
CA TYR A 1127 18.80 -18.47 13.64
C TYR A 1127 18.44 -17.93 12.26
N ASN A 1128 19.07 -18.49 11.23
CA ASN A 1128 18.65 -18.39 9.83
C ASN A 1128 19.05 -19.71 9.14
N PRO A 1129 18.29 -20.26 8.17
CA PRO A 1129 18.42 -21.67 7.78
C PRO A 1129 19.21 -21.90 6.47
N THR A 1130 19.88 -23.04 6.38
CA THR A 1130 20.29 -23.68 5.11
C THR A 1130 20.14 -25.21 5.19
N SER A 1131 19.86 -25.85 4.05
CA SER A 1131 19.40 -27.25 3.97
C SER A 1131 20.54 -28.27 3.84
N PRO A 1132 20.43 -29.48 4.42
CA PRO A 1132 21.40 -30.56 4.23
C PRO A 1132 21.09 -31.44 3.01
N VAL A 1133 22.14 -31.98 2.38
CA VAL A 1133 22.07 -33.10 1.42
C VAL A 1133 22.58 -34.38 2.10
N TYR A 1134 21.92 -35.51 1.85
CA TYR A 1134 22.27 -36.83 2.40
C TYR A 1134 22.91 -37.74 1.34
N SER A 1135 23.83 -38.62 1.75
CA SER A 1135 24.23 -39.80 0.97
C SER A 1135 24.60 -40.99 1.88
N SER A 1136 24.46 -42.20 1.33
CA SER A 1136 24.51 -43.51 2.00
C SER A 1136 25.92 -44.00 2.37
N GLY A 1137 26.12 -44.99 3.26
CA GLY A 1137 25.18 -45.81 4.04
C GLY A 1137 25.58 -47.31 4.06
N VAL A 1138 25.10 -48.12 5.01
CA VAL A 1138 25.34 -49.59 5.07
C VAL A 1138 24.07 -50.38 5.51
N SER A 1139 23.97 -51.59 4.98
CA SER A 1139 22.96 -52.66 5.12
C SER A 1139 22.94 -53.37 6.50
N SER A 1140 21.98 -54.24 6.88
CA SER A 1140 20.59 -54.54 6.43
C SER A 1140 19.99 -55.67 7.29
N GLN A 1141 18.66 -55.81 7.36
CA GLN A 1141 17.95 -57.08 7.06
C GLN A 1141 16.43 -56.84 6.86
N LYS A 1142 15.71 -57.84 6.32
CA LYS A 1142 14.33 -57.74 5.82
C LYS A 1142 13.34 -58.49 6.73
N TYR A 1143 12.08 -58.05 6.78
CA TYR A 1143 10.89 -58.92 6.59
C TYR A 1143 9.62 -58.07 6.36
N SER A 1144 8.56 -58.67 5.82
CA SER A 1144 7.34 -58.01 5.33
C SER A 1144 6.07 -58.48 6.06
N PRO A 1145 5.13 -57.59 6.45
CA PRO A 1145 3.84 -58.00 6.98
C PRO A 1145 2.81 -58.27 5.88
N GLN A 1146 1.91 -59.24 6.12
CA GLN A 1146 0.79 -59.58 5.24
C GLN A 1146 -0.48 -58.79 5.61
N SER A 1147 -1.46 -58.79 4.70
CA SER A 1147 -2.83 -58.34 5.00
C SER A 1147 -3.56 -59.32 5.94
N PRO A 1148 -4.42 -58.84 6.85
CA PRO A 1148 -5.23 -59.71 7.70
C PRO A 1148 -6.40 -60.31 6.91
N ILE A 1149 -6.47 -61.64 6.91
CA ILE A 1149 -7.65 -62.40 6.49
C ILE A 1149 -8.62 -62.50 7.68
N TYR A 1150 -9.91 -62.30 7.45
CA TYR A 1150 -10.97 -62.72 8.37
C TYR A 1150 -11.94 -63.67 7.66
N SER A 1151 -12.37 -64.71 8.38
CA SER A 1151 -13.21 -65.79 7.88
C SER A 1151 -14.23 -66.21 8.97
N PRO A 1152 -15.25 -67.04 8.66
CA PRO A 1152 -16.62 -66.72 9.10
C PRO A 1152 -17.14 -67.51 10.31
N SER A 1153 -18.26 -67.03 10.86
CA SER A 1153 -19.21 -67.82 11.65
C SER A 1153 -20.62 -67.73 11.03
N LYS A 1154 -21.48 -68.73 11.28
CA LYS A 1154 -22.83 -68.87 10.68
C LYS A 1154 -23.90 -69.05 11.77
N SER A 1155 -25.07 -68.42 11.59
CA SER A 1155 -26.38 -69.06 11.79
C SER A 1155 -27.52 -68.16 11.24
N THR A 1156 -28.30 -68.50 10.19
CA THR A 1156 -29.44 -69.45 9.98
C THR A 1156 -30.85 -68.89 10.31
N TYR A 1157 -31.78 -69.00 9.33
CA TYR A 1157 -33.25 -68.75 9.40
C TYR A 1157 -33.73 -67.29 9.66
N SER A 1158 -34.95 -66.84 9.27
CA SER A 1158 -35.77 -67.09 8.06
C SER A 1158 -37.00 -66.15 7.98
N SER A 1159 -37.38 -65.73 6.75
CA SER A 1159 -38.74 -65.37 6.27
C SER A 1159 -39.82 -64.74 7.18
N THR A 1160 -40.33 -63.57 6.79
CA THR A 1160 -41.78 -63.33 6.55
C THR A 1160 -42.04 -62.03 5.76
N SER A 1161 -43.05 -62.05 4.87
CA SER A 1161 -43.66 -60.87 4.21
C SER A 1161 -44.76 -60.24 5.10
N PRO A 1162 -45.39 -59.08 4.75
CA PRO A 1162 -46.46 -59.11 3.73
C PRO A 1162 -46.73 -57.79 2.92
N THR A 1163 -47.43 -57.94 1.78
CA THR A 1163 -48.47 -57.11 1.09
C THR A 1163 -48.64 -55.58 1.33
N CYS A 1164 -49.22 -54.77 0.43
CA CYS A 1164 -49.57 -54.79 -1.02
C CYS A 1164 -50.25 -53.42 -1.40
N LEU A 1165 -50.94 -53.32 -2.55
CA LEU A 1165 -51.62 -52.17 -3.23
C LEU A 1165 -50.69 -51.34 -4.15
N VAL A 1166 -50.74 -51.35 -5.49
CA VAL A 1166 -51.70 -51.74 -6.58
C VAL A 1166 -52.63 -50.62 -7.10
N ARG A 1167 -52.27 -50.10 -8.30
CA ARG A 1167 -53.09 -49.70 -9.47
C ARG A 1167 -52.11 -49.16 -10.52
N ASP A 1168 -51.89 -49.70 -11.73
CA ASP A 1168 -52.72 -50.32 -12.79
C ASP A 1168 -53.29 -49.33 -13.83
N HIS A 1169 -52.57 -49.20 -14.96
CA HIS A 1169 -53.02 -49.50 -16.33
C HIS A 1169 -51.78 -49.41 -17.26
N ASP A 1170 -51.39 -50.49 -17.96
CA ASP A 1170 -51.76 -50.84 -19.35
C ASP A 1170 -51.32 -49.79 -20.40
N ARG A 1171 -50.56 -50.05 -21.48
CA ARG A 1171 -49.95 -51.26 -22.14
C ARG A 1171 -48.68 -50.79 -22.93
N SER A 1172 -47.89 -51.56 -23.69
CA SER A 1172 -48.05 -52.88 -24.36
C SER A 1172 -46.72 -53.67 -24.51
N ASN A 1173 -46.75 -54.76 -25.29
CA ASN A 1173 -45.57 -55.56 -25.72
C ASN A 1173 -44.96 -54.95 -27.02
N VAL A 1174 -43.80 -55.36 -27.57
CA VAL A 1174 -43.32 -56.71 -27.95
C VAL A 1174 -41.81 -56.93 -27.69
N SER A 1175 -41.43 -58.20 -27.47
CA SER A 1175 -40.08 -58.67 -27.12
C SER A 1175 -39.36 -59.47 -28.21
N SER A 1176 -38.03 -59.48 -28.19
CA SER A 1176 -37.24 -60.67 -28.53
C SER A 1176 -35.89 -60.69 -27.77
N ASN A 1177 -35.48 -61.87 -27.31
CA ASN A 1177 -34.19 -62.13 -26.67
C ASN A 1177 -33.30 -62.91 -27.62
N PHE A 1178 -32.00 -62.62 -27.69
CA PHE A 1178 -30.96 -63.63 -27.92
C PHE A 1178 -29.59 -63.18 -27.40
N ILE A 1179 -28.88 -64.09 -26.73
CA ILE A 1179 -27.47 -63.99 -26.32
C ILE A 1179 -26.87 -65.39 -26.56
N PRO A 1180 -25.68 -65.49 -27.18
CA PRO A 1180 -24.64 -66.27 -26.50
C PRO A 1180 -23.20 -65.72 -26.67
N THR A 1181 -22.42 -65.89 -25.60
CA THR A 1181 -20.96 -66.16 -25.58
C THR A 1181 -20.00 -65.23 -26.33
N THR A 1182 -19.27 -64.40 -25.58
CA THR A 1182 -17.89 -64.00 -25.89
C THR A 1182 -16.89 -64.87 -25.11
N PRO A 1183 -15.78 -65.33 -25.72
CA PRO A 1183 -14.69 -66.00 -25.01
C PRO A 1183 -13.70 -64.99 -24.40
N GLN A 1184 -12.84 -65.49 -23.52
CA GLN A 1184 -11.75 -64.74 -22.87
C GLN A 1184 -10.61 -64.44 -23.87
N TYR A 1185 -9.93 -63.30 -23.74
CA TYR A 1185 -8.58 -63.21 -23.16
C TYR A 1185 -8.02 -61.78 -23.25
N SER A 1186 -7.49 -61.28 -22.12
CA SER A 1186 -6.45 -60.23 -22.09
C SER A 1186 -5.12 -60.91 -21.77
N PRO A 1187 -3.96 -60.33 -22.14
CA PRO A 1187 -3.21 -59.63 -21.08
C PRO A 1187 -2.26 -58.49 -21.53
N SER A 1188 -1.81 -57.73 -20.53
CA SER A 1188 -0.49 -57.08 -20.42
C SER A 1188 -0.01 -56.10 -21.50
N SER A 1189 -0.20 -54.80 -21.22
CA SER A 1189 0.68 -53.73 -21.71
C SER A 1189 1.93 -53.59 -20.80
N PRO A 1190 3.14 -53.47 -21.34
CA PRO A 1190 4.34 -53.08 -20.60
C PRO A 1190 4.55 -51.57 -20.60
N VAL A 1191 5.02 -51.01 -19.49
CA VAL A 1191 5.53 -49.63 -19.39
C VAL A 1191 7.04 -49.64 -19.60
N TYR A 1192 7.58 -48.72 -20.40
CA TYR A 1192 9.02 -48.41 -20.38
C TYR A 1192 9.32 -46.94 -20.69
N SER A 1193 10.43 -46.45 -20.14
CA SER A 1193 10.90 -45.06 -20.19
C SER A 1193 11.99 -44.83 -21.24
N PRO A 1194 12.12 -43.62 -21.83
CA PRO A 1194 13.22 -43.26 -22.71
C PRO A 1194 14.45 -42.73 -21.95
N SER A 1195 15.65 -43.22 -22.27
CA SER A 1195 16.92 -42.58 -21.85
C SER A 1195 18.07 -42.88 -22.82
N GLN A 1196 18.49 -41.84 -23.56
CA GLN A 1196 19.78 -41.64 -24.25
C GLN A 1196 20.30 -42.67 -25.27
N LEU A 1197 20.55 -42.17 -26.49
CA LEU A 1197 21.67 -42.39 -27.45
C LEU A 1197 21.19 -41.83 -28.82
N SER A 1198 21.97 -41.19 -29.70
CA SER A 1198 23.34 -40.66 -29.63
C SER A 1198 23.54 -39.66 -30.78
N SER A 1199 24.18 -38.50 -30.55
CA SER A 1199 24.46 -37.50 -31.58
C SER A 1199 25.88 -37.64 -32.19
N PRO A 1200 26.06 -37.62 -33.52
CA PRO A 1200 27.36 -37.44 -34.17
C PRO A 1200 27.78 -35.96 -34.21
N SER A 1201 29.08 -35.68 -34.33
CA SER A 1201 29.67 -34.35 -34.13
C SER A 1201 30.75 -33.98 -35.15
N SER A 1202 30.70 -32.78 -35.74
CA SER A 1202 31.84 -32.00 -36.28
C SER A 1202 31.37 -30.71 -37.00
N PRO A 1203 32.22 -29.70 -37.22
CA PRO A 1203 33.41 -29.26 -36.47
C PRO A 1203 33.29 -27.77 -36.04
N THR A 1204 34.37 -27.20 -35.47
CA THR A 1204 34.42 -25.81 -34.96
C THR A 1204 35.56 -24.97 -35.57
N SER A 1205 35.41 -23.64 -35.54
CA SER A 1205 36.47 -22.61 -35.66
C SER A 1205 37.08 -22.42 -37.08
N PRO A 1206 37.73 -21.28 -37.42
CA PRO A 1206 38.28 -20.24 -36.54
C PRO A 1206 37.62 -18.85 -36.62
N VAL A 1207 38.07 -17.97 -35.71
CA VAL A 1207 37.96 -16.51 -35.79
C VAL A 1207 39.21 -15.98 -36.48
N ASP A 1208 39.06 -15.00 -37.39
CA ASP A 1208 40.17 -14.18 -37.87
C ASP A 1208 39.80 -12.69 -37.80
N GLN A 1209 40.79 -11.86 -37.48
CA GLN A 1209 40.67 -10.40 -37.43
C GLN A 1209 41.13 -9.79 -38.77
N LEU A 1210 40.29 -8.99 -39.43
CA LEU A 1210 40.77 -8.02 -40.41
C LEU A 1210 40.04 -6.69 -40.28
N ASN A 1211 40.83 -5.61 -40.21
CA ASN A 1211 40.35 -4.24 -40.37
C ASN A 1211 39.84 -4.04 -41.79
N VAL A 1212 38.74 -3.30 -41.95
CA VAL A 1212 38.41 -2.62 -43.20
C VAL A 1212 38.36 -1.13 -42.92
N THR A 1213 39.11 -0.36 -43.71
CA THR A 1213 39.36 1.07 -43.53
C THR A 1213 38.25 1.93 -44.13
N LEU A 1214 38.10 3.14 -43.58
CA LEU A 1214 37.46 4.27 -44.25
C LEU A 1214 38.14 4.55 -45.61
N PRO A 1215 37.36 5.01 -46.60
CA PRO A 1215 37.83 5.93 -47.63
C PRO A 1215 37.14 7.30 -47.46
N ASP A 1216 37.93 8.34 -47.20
CA ASP A 1216 37.46 9.74 -47.18
C ASP A 1216 37.40 10.34 -48.60
N ASP A 1217 36.70 11.48 -48.70
CA ASP A 1217 36.77 12.51 -49.74
C ASP A 1217 36.65 12.13 -51.23
N SER A 1218 35.62 12.70 -51.89
CA SER A 1218 35.87 13.95 -52.63
C SER A 1218 34.60 14.65 -53.15
N SER A 1219 34.72 15.97 -53.27
CA SER A 1219 33.70 16.93 -53.68
C SER A 1219 33.19 16.81 -55.13
N SER A 1220 31.91 17.14 -55.36
CA SER A 1220 31.54 17.98 -56.52
C SER A 1220 30.23 18.75 -56.26
N SER A 1221 30.09 19.90 -56.94
CA SER A 1221 28.97 20.85 -56.81
C SER A 1221 28.23 21.02 -58.14
N CYS A 1222 26.90 21.09 -58.12
CA CYS A 1222 26.02 21.86 -59.03
C CYS A 1222 24.65 21.98 -58.32
N GLN A 1223 24.03 23.14 -58.14
CA GLN A 1223 23.53 24.15 -59.11
C GLN A 1223 22.25 23.71 -59.88
N SER A 1224 21.12 24.23 -59.38
CA SER A 1224 20.04 24.94 -60.09
C SER A 1224 19.72 24.64 -61.56
N GLU A 1225 18.47 24.21 -61.79
CA GLU A 1225 17.49 24.68 -62.80
C GLU A 1225 16.15 24.02 -62.40
N ASP A 1226 15.02 24.66 -62.06
CA ASP A 1226 14.40 25.98 -62.30
C ASP A 1226 13.43 26.02 -63.51
N SER A 1227 12.23 26.58 -63.27
CA SER A 1227 11.02 26.61 -64.15
C SER A 1227 10.40 25.24 -64.51
N SER A 1228 9.08 25.09 -64.67
CA SER A 1228 8.08 26.08 -65.09
C SER A 1228 6.64 25.85 -64.58
N GLN A 1229 6.01 26.96 -64.14
CA GLN A 1229 4.59 27.36 -64.28
C GLN A 1229 3.49 26.44 -63.68
N GLN A 1230 2.64 26.92 -62.75
CA GLN A 1230 1.53 27.90 -62.94
C GLN A 1230 0.41 27.36 -63.86
N SER A 1231 -0.88 27.53 -63.55
CA SER A 1231 -1.50 28.67 -62.85
C SER A 1231 -2.75 28.34 -62.01
N ASP A 1232 -3.29 29.41 -61.41
CA ASP A 1232 -4.68 29.67 -61.03
C ASP A 1232 -5.23 29.17 -59.67
N SER A 1233 -5.73 30.19 -58.98
CA SER A 1233 -6.23 30.29 -57.60
C SER A 1233 -7.76 30.15 -57.52
N ASN A 1234 -8.27 30.25 -56.29
CA ASN A 1234 -9.69 30.28 -55.89
C ASN A 1234 -10.33 28.87 -55.90
N ASP A 1235 -11.29 28.52 -55.04
CA ASP A 1235 -12.26 29.35 -54.29
C ASP A 1235 -12.25 29.13 -52.75
N ASP A 1236 -13.06 29.92 -52.05
CA ASP A 1236 -13.34 29.89 -50.62
C ASP A 1236 -14.35 28.77 -50.19
N ASP A 1237 -14.65 28.76 -48.88
CA ASP A 1237 -15.96 28.49 -48.28
C ASP A 1237 -16.47 27.04 -48.03
N ASN A 1238 -16.52 26.70 -46.72
CA ASN A 1238 -17.38 25.68 -46.07
C ASN A 1238 -17.11 24.19 -46.42
N TRP A 1239 -17.35 23.18 -45.58
CA TRP A 1239 -18.35 22.99 -44.50
C TRP A 1239 -17.77 22.26 -43.27
N MET A 1240 -18.55 22.19 -42.18
CA MET A 1240 -18.25 21.37 -40.98
C MET A 1240 -18.57 19.88 -41.20
N GLU A 1241 -17.82 19.00 -40.55
CA GLU A 1241 -18.29 18.17 -39.41
C GLU A 1241 -17.11 17.76 -38.50
#